data_AF-A0A1V8UF70-F1
#
_entry.id   AF-A0A1V8UF70-F1
#
_cell.length_a   1.000
_cell.length_b   1.000
_cell.length_c   1.000
_cell.angle_alpha   90.00
_cell.angle_beta   90.00
_cell.angle_gamma   90.00
#
_symmetry.space_group_name_H-M   'P 1'
#
loop_
_entity.id
_entity.type
_entity.pdbx_description
1 polymer ?
#
loop_
_entity_poly.entity_id
_entity_poly.type
_entity_poly.pdbx_seq_one_letter_code
_entity_poly.pdbx_strand_id
1 'polypeptide(L)'
;MSDGKESTVLQKAGDRLSSITSTLTGTPTHQFPTFEQLPRVEGQPQGSLWGYFDTPSKHDEIGTLNLLTHDVVRRSSSEIRTGEHVQLDWCLENVQFPGFNRKQFEQKIVDMAPLGFASLDDELHINTQSGSQWDSLKHFAHQKSRMYYNGLSHEEATRTVTNGIHNWCERGGIVGRGVLVDWLTWYEKKHGDPPSAVSRHEIPVSELDEVLKYQGTTTRPGDILIVRSGYVRWHNFASPEERKKGTRDNSVAIGVANNETTVRMELESGNVTSLTSIPSALFFAELGYSDSRIGLFFTLTLGGDVIVGILLTLVADRLGRRRVLWMGSALMIASGLVFAYCENFWLLLIAAIVGVVSTMGGDFGPFRAIEESILSQLTTPQTRPDVLAWYVTISTWGSSVGSEISGRTVEALSVQREWALVNSYHILFLGYAIMGLVNAGMMLLLSNACEVDAAPSAYKEVAQADEADDDSGIELDDHNLPPETRHKRTPSALPVPTNEGSWLSKWFSAISGPTRSIMYRLWFLLAADSVADGMVPYTYCNYFLDQKSHPSKSTLGDITSISYLLAAMSSVFAGTLSRRIGLINTMVFTHVPSSAAVLLFGLSSRLWVNVILLFIRAGLNNMDQAPRAAFIAAVVKPEERTAVMGITSTIRTMAAMIGPSITGLLASGDRFWLAFTVAGALRLAYDFGLYSMFVNMKLHTHEQTPANAEVTVERRVSMEDEESGGSIAHV
;
A
#
# COMPACT_ATOMS: atom_id res chain seq x y z
N MET A 1 -11.11 -32.30 29.42
CA MET A 1 -12.39 -32.60 28.71
C MET A 1 -13.21 -31.34 28.39
N SER A 2 -12.75 -30.13 28.76
CA SER A 2 -13.36 -28.84 28.40
C SER A 2 -12.90 -28.31 27.04
N ASP A 3 -11.66 -28.59 26.65
CA ASP A 3 -10.90 -27.77 25.69
C ASP A 3 -11.39 -27.91 24.24
N GLY A 4 -12.06 -29.01 23.93
CA GLY A 4 -12.69 -29.23 22.62
C GLY A 4 -13.97 -28.42 22.35
N LYS A 5 -14.54 -27.76 23.37
CA LYS A 5 -15.76 -26.93 23.22
C LYS A 5 -15.45 -25.46 22.94
N GLU A 6 -14.35 -24.90 23.45
CA GLU A 6 -14.00 -23.50 23.17
C GLU A 6 -13.44 -23.34 21.75
N SER A 7 -12.65 -24.29 21.25
CA SER A 7 -12.16 -24.25 19.86
C SER A 7 -13.31 -24.30 18.84
N THR A 8 -14.32 -25.15 19.05
CA THR A 8 -15.50 -25.21 18.17
C THR A 8 -16.41 -23.98 18.26
N VAL A 9 -16.38 -23.22 19.36
CA VAL A 9 -17.11 -21.95 19.48
C VAL A 9 -16.35 -20.81 18.79
N LEU A 10 -15.03 -20.74 18.95
CA LEU A 10 -14.18 -19.75 18.27
C LEU A 10 -14.15 -19.98 16.76
N GLN A 11 -14.08 -21.22 16.29
CA GLN A 11 -14.17 -21.58 14.87
C GLN A 11 -15.52 -21.15 14.27
N LYS A 12 -16.64 -21.51 14.92
CA LYS A 12 -17.99 -21.07 14.49
C LYS A 12 -18.19 -19.55 14.57
N ALA A 13 -17.46 -18.84 15.42
CA ALA A 13 -17.46 -17.38 15.44
C ALA A 13 -16.65 -16.81 14.27
N GLY A 14 -15.51 -17.41 13.93
CA GLY A 14 -14.72 -17.11 12.74
C GLY A 14 -15.51 -17.31 11.44
N ASP A 15 -16.19 -18.45 11.29
CA ASP A 15 -17.04 -18.78 10.13
C ASP A 15 -18.24 -17.81 9.97
N ARG A 16 -18.77 -17.33 11.10
CA ARG A 16 -19.82 -16.29 11.11
C ARG A 16 -19.28 -14.91 10.78
N LEU A 17 -18.09 -14.55 11.27
CA LEU A 17 -17.45 -13.29 10.93
C LEU A 17 -17.04 -13.25 9.46
N SER A 18 -16.47 -14.33 8.90
CA SER A 18 -16.11 -14.40 7.49
C SER A 18 -17.32 -14.32 6.57
N SER A 19 -18.43 -15.00 6.90
CA SER A 19 -19.69 -14.88 6.15
C SER A 19 -20.35 -13.49 6.26
N ILE A 20 -20.22 -12.80 7.40
CA ILE A 20 -20.72 -11.43 7.55
C ILE A 20 -19.85 -10.44 6.77
N THR A 21 -18.53 -10.61 6.79
CA THR A 21 -17.59 -9.79 6.02
C THR A 21 -17.81 -9.96 4.52
N SER A 22 -17.95 -11.19 3.99
CA SER A 22 -18.22 -11.43 2.56
C SER A 22 -19.58 -10.87 2.11
N THR A 23 -20.58 -10.86 2.99
CA THR A 23 -21.90 -10.25 2.73
C THR A 23 -21.83 -8.71 2.71
N LEU A 24 -20.91 -8.10 3.47
CA LEU A 24 -20.77 -6.64 3.57
C LEU A 24 -19.81 -6.02 2.53
N THR A 25 -18.82 -6.76 2.04
CA THR A 25 -17.85 -6.26 1.03
C THR A 25 -18.28 -6.53 -0.41
N GLY A 26 -19.15 -7.52 -0.65
CA GLY A 26 -19.53 -7.97 -1.99
C GLY A 26 -18.46 -8.80 -2.71
N THR A 27 -17.27 -8.96 -2.13
CA THR A 27 -16.14 -9.70 -2.71
C THR A 27 -15.53 -10.64 -1.66
N PRO A 28 -15.51 -11.98 -1.88
CA PRO A 28 -14.81 -12.91 -1.00
C PRO A 28 -13.29 -12.78 -1.22
N THR A 29 -12.60 -12.17 -0.25
CA THR A 29 -11.14 -12.25 -0.15
C THR A 29 -10.75 -13.61 0.40
N HIS A 30 -10.51 -14.58 -0.48
CA HIS A 30 -10.03 -15.91 -0.11
C HIS A 30 -8.61 -15.81 0.48
N GLN A 31 -8.50 -15.94 1.79
CA GLN A 31 -7.23 -16.01 2.52
C GLN A 31 -6.92 -17.49 2.78
N PHE A 32 -5.87 -18.01 2.14
CA PHE A 32 -5.46 -19.40 2.32
C PHE A 32 -4.81 -19.61 3.71
N PRO A 33 -5.16 -20.68 4.44
CA PRO A 33 -4.38 -21.13 5.59
C PRO A 33 -2.97 -21.55 5.15
N THR A 34 -1.99 -21.54 6.06
CA THR A 34 -0.68 -22.16 5.77
C THR A 34 -0.84 -23.65 5.52
N PHE A 35 0.12 -24.28 4.82
CA PHE A 35 0.05 -25.70 4.45
C PHE A 35 -0.20 -26.65 5.66
N GLU A 36 0.35 -26.31 6.83
CA GLU A 36 0.15 -27.01 8.11
C GLU A 36 -1.25 -26.82 8.69
N GLN A 37 -1.85 -25.64 8.47
CA GLN A 37 -3.16 -25.25 8.99
C GLN A 37 -4.31 -25.72 8.08
N LEU A 38 -4.02 -26.19 6.86
CA LEU A 38 -5.02 -26.75 5.96
C LEU A 38 -5.70 -27.97 6.61
N PRO A 39 -7.05 -27.99 6.69
CA PRO A 39 -7.80 -29.14 7.20
C PRO A 39 -7.46 -30.41 6.42
N ARG A 40 -7.26 -31.53 7.13
CA ARG A 40 -7.05 -32.81 6.47
C ARG A 40 -8.34 -33.31 5.83
N VAL A 41 -8.32 -33.42 4.51
CA VAL A 41 -9.35 -34.11 3.73
C VAL A 41 -9.13 -35.62 3.86
N GLU A 42 -10.14 -36.35 4.34
CA GLU A 42 -10.02 -37.79 4.60
C GLU A 42 -9.67 -38.57 3.32
N GLY A 43 -8.71 -39.49 3.44
CA GLY A 43 -8.22 -40.29 2.31
C GLY A 43 -7.33 -39.57 1.28
N GLN A 44 -7.05 -38.27 1.45
CA GLN A 44 -6.19 -37.48 0.56
C GLN A 44 -4.87 -37.05 1.24
N PRO A 45 -3.83 -36.66 0.45
CA PRO A 45 -2.62 -36.05 0.99
C PRO A 45 -2.87 -34.70 1.70
N GLN A 46 -1.94 -34.30 2.57
CA GLN A 46 -1.90 -32.93 3.13
C GLN A 46 -1.72 -31.93 1.97
N GLY A 47 -2.38 -30.76 2.06
CA GLY A 47 -2.40 -29.76 0.99
C GLY A 47 -3.64 -29.82 0.07
N SER A 48 -4.56 -30.77 0.28
CA SER A 48 -5.82 -30.81 -0.47
C SER A 48 -6.77 -29.67 -0.05
N LEU A 49 -7.17 -28.83 -1.02
CA LEU A 49 -8.10 -27.71 -0.83
C LEU A 49 -9.59 -28.08 -1.02
N TRP A 50 -9.95 -29.37 -1.01
CA TRP A 50 -11.35 -29.79 -1.17
C TRP A 50 -12.21 -29.27 0.00
N GLY A 51 -13.42 -28.82 -0.30
CA GLY A 51 -14.29 -28.12 0.66
C GLY A 51 -13.94 -26.65 0.92
N TYR A 52 -12.78 -26.13 0.49
CA TYR A 52 -12.38 -24.74 0.81
C TYR A 52 -13.25 -23.68 0.10
N PHE A 53 -13.66 -23.96 -1.14
CA PHE A 53 -14.50 -23.06 -1.94
C PHE A 53 -16.00 -23.39 -1.82
N ASP A 54 -16.39 -24.35 -0.97
CA ASP A 54 -17.77 -24.79 -0.86
C ASP A 54 -18.67 -23.72 -0.24
N THR A 55 -19.89 -23.66 -0.75
CA THR A 55 -20.97 -22.91 -0.12
C THR A 55 -21.83 -23.86 0.71
N PRO A 56 -22.51 -23.41 1.77
CA PRO A 56 -23.40 -24.26 2.58
C PRO A 56 -24.51 -24.99 1.80
N SER A 57 -24.79 -24.56 0.56
CA SER A 57 -25.81 -25.11 -0.33
C SER A 57 -25.26 -25.85 -1.56
N LYS A 58 -23.96 -25.73 -1.88
CA LYS A 58 -23.36 -26.36 -3.07
C LYS A 58 -21.85 -26.56 -2.91
N HIS A 59 -21.40 -27.79 -3.20
CA HIS A 59 -19.98 -28.09 -3.44
C HIS A 59 -19.44 -27.30 -4.64
N ASP A 60 -18.22 -26.79 -4.50
CA ASP A 60 -17.50 -26.13 -5.58
C ASP A 60 -17.07 -27.12 -6.68
N GLU A 61 -17.03 -26.63 -7.92
CA GLU A 61 -16.69 -27.40 -9.13
C GLU A 61 -15.62 -26.71 -10.00
N ILE A 62 -15.09 -25.55 -9.59
CA ILE A 62 -14.18 -24.72 -10.40
C ILE A 62 -12.85 -24.39 -9.70
N GLY A 63 -12.70 -24.71 -8.42
CA GLY A 63 -11.43 -24.66 -7.69
C GLY A 63 -10.85 -23.25 -7.60
N THR A 64 -9.54 -23.14 -7.82
CA THR A 64 -8.81 -21.87 -7.74
C THR A 64 -9.24 -20.83 -8.78
N LEU A 65 -10.02 -21.19 -9.80
CA LEU A 65 -10.66 -20.21 -10.69
C LEU A 65 -11.61 -19.27 -9.94
N ASN A 66 -12.08 -19.63 -8.74
CA ASN A 66 -12.82 -18.73 -7.84
C ASN A 66 -12.06 -17.43 -7.55
N LEU A 67 -10.71 -17.47 -7.50
CA LEU A 67 -9.84 -16.31 -7.29
C LEU A 67 -9.91 -15.27 -8.42
N LEU A 68 -10.36 -15.65 -9.62
CA LEU A 68 -10.53 -14.75 -10.77
C LEU A 68 -11.83 -13.95 -10.63
N THR A 69 -11.92 -13.13 -9.57
CA THR A 69 -13.10 -12.29 -9.29
C THR A 69 -13.21 -11.12 -10.28
N HIS A 70 -14.38 -10.50 -10.37
CA HIS A 70 -14.58 -9.32 -11.21
C HIS A 70 -13.59 -8.18 -10.88
N ASP A 71 -13.19 -8.03 -9.61
CA ASP A 71 -12.18 -7.04 -9.20
C ASP A 71 -10.77 -7.41 -9.68
N VAL A 72 -10.41 -8.70 -9.68
CA VAL A 72 -9.13 -9.17 -10.25
C VAL A 72 -9.11 -8.91 -11.75
N VAL A 73 -10.16 -9.32 -12.48
CA VAL A 73 -10.30 -9.08 -13.93
C VAL A 73 -10.21 -7.58 -14.26
N ARG A 74 -10.98 -6.74 -13.54
CA ARG A 74 -10.99 -5.29 -13.75
C ARG A 74 -9.61 -4.69 -13.54
N ARG A 75 -8.88 -5.08 -12.48
CA ARG A 75 -7.53 -4.60 -12.19
C ARG A 75 -6.50 -5.09 -13.20
N SER A 76 -6.67 -6.28 -13.76
CA SER A 76 -5.79 -6.78 -14.83
C SER A 76 -5.81 -5.89 -16.07
N SER A 77 -6.91 -5.18 -16.35
CA SER A 77 -7.00 -4.30 -17.52
C SER A 77 -6.02 -3.12 -17.49
N SER A 78 -5.60 -2.62 -16.31
CA SER A 78 -4.63 -1.51 -16.20
C SER A 78 -3.18 -1.91 -16.43
N GLU A 79 -2.88 -3.21 -16.61
CA GLU A 79 -1.54 -3.70 -16.95
C GLU A 79 -1.28 -3.70 -18.47
N ILE A 80 -2.30 -3.45 -19.30
CA ILE A 80 -2.18 -3.42 -20.77
C ILE A 80 -1.40 -2.16 -21.19
N ARG A 81 -0.27 -2.35 -21.90
CA ARG A 81 0.61 -1.24 -22.35
C ARG A 81 0.83 -1.16 -23.86
N THR A 82 1.12 -2.29 -24.51
CA THR A 82 1.52 -2.31 -25.94
C THR A 82 0.37 -2.61 -26.89
N GLY A 83 -0.70 -3.28 -26.42
CA GLY A 83 -1.78 -3.79 -27.27
C GLY A 83 -1.40 -4.98 -28.14
N GLU A 84 -0.16 -5.49 -28.03
CA GLU A 84 0.29 -6.70 -28.70
C GLU A 84 -0.40 -7.93 -28.10
N HIS A 85 -0.77 -8.88 -28.95
CA HIS A 85 -1.42 -10.12 -28.57
C HIS A 85 -0.48 -11.30 -28.87
N VAL A 86 -0.46 -12.28 -27.95
CA VAL A 86 0.27 -13.54 -28.12
C VAL A 86 -0.76 -14.67 -28.02
N GLN A 87 -0.85 -15.48 -29.07
CA GLN A 87 -1.71 -16.66 -29.10
C GLN A 87 -1.17 -17.76 -28.17
N LEU A 88 -2.06 -18.35 -27.36
CA LEU A 88 -1.78 -19.52 -26.53
C LEU A 88 -2.32 -20.82 -27.18
N ASP A 89 -3.21 -20.67 -28.16
CA ASP A 89 -3.62 -21.72 -29.06
C ASP A 89 -2.48 -22.09 -30.02
N TRP A 90 -2.24 -23.39 -30.15
CA TRP A 90 -1.29 -23.97 -31.09
C TRP A 90 -2.09 -24.62 -32.22
N CYS A 91 -1.65 -24.43 -33.48
CA CYS A 91 -2.39 -24.91 -34.65
C CYS A 91 -2.75 -26.40 -34.51
N LEU A 92 -4.00 -26.75 -34.85
CA LEU A 92 -4.58 -28.08 -34.63
C LEU A 92 -3.79 -29.21 -35.33
N GLU A 93 -3.11 -28.90 -36.43
CA GLU A 93 -2.25 -29.84 -37.16
C GLU A 93 -0.87 -30.09 -36.51
N ASN A 94 -0.43 -29.21 -35.61
CA ASN A 94 0.96 -29.24 -35.14
C ASN A 94 1.29 -30.49 -34.34
N VAL A 95 0.35 -31.10 -33.61
CA VAL A 95 0.57 -32.39 -32.91
C VAL A 95 0.46 -33.55 -33.90
N GLN A 96 1.45 -33.68 -34.77
CA GLN A 96 1.50 -34.69 -35.83
C GLN A 96 1.40 -36.13 -35.29
N PHE A 97 1.91 -36.40 -34.08
CA PHE A 97 1.85 -37.71 -33.44
C PHE A 97 1.30 -37.60 -32.01
N PRO A 98 -0.02 -37.65 -31.81
CA PRO A 98 -0.61 -37.57 -30.48
C PRO A 98 -0.15 -38.71 -29.56
N GLY A 99 0.10 -38.37 -28.30
CA GLY A 99 0.43 -39.33 -27.24
C GLY A 99 -0.74 -40.24 -26.88
N PHE A 100 -0.46 -41.28 -26.08
CA PHE A 100 -1.46 -42.17 -25.51
C PHE A 100 -2.42 -42.83 -26.54
N ASN A 101 -1.91 -43.05 -27.76
CA ASN A 101 -2.66 -43.63 -28.89
C ASN A 101 -3.95 -42.85 -29.25
N ARG A 102 -3.96 -41.53 -29.03
CA ARG A 102 -5.08 -40.64 -29.41
C ARG A 102 -5.16 -40.49 -30.93
N LYS A 103 -6.37 -40.29 -31.45
CA LYS A 103 -6.58 -40.02 -32.87
C LYS A 103 -6.00 -38.64 -33.24
N GLN A 104 -5.41 -38.56 -34.43
CA GLN A 104 -4.93 -37.32 -35.04
C GLN A 104 -6.10 -36.37 -35.35
N PHE A 105 -5.78 -35.08 -35.51
CA PHE A 105 -6.68 -34.10 -36.09
C PHE A 105 -7.01 -34.47 -37.55
N GLU A 106 -8.24 -34.23 -37.95
CA GLU A 106 -8.75 -34.50 -39.29
C GLU A 106 -9.74 -33.37 -39.65
N GLN A 107 -9.45 -32.67 -40.75
CA GLN A 107 -10.29 -31.62 -41.34
C GLN A 107 -10.73 -32.08 -42.73
N LYS A 108 -12.03 -31.95 -43.01
CA LYS A 108 -12.63 -32.24 -44.31
C LYS A 108 -13.40 -31.01 -44.78
N ILE A 109 -12.87 -30.35 -45.79
CA ILE A 109 -13.55 -29.26 -46.50
C ILE A 109 -14.68 -29.87 -47.34
N VAL A 110 -15.88 -29.32 -47.21
CA VAL A 110 -17.09 -29.75 -47.93
C VAL A 110 -17.53 -28.63 -48.87
N ASP A 111 -17.54 -28.90 -50.17
CA ASP A 111 -18.05 -27.97 -51.18
C ASP A 111 -19.59 -27.97 -51.19
N MET A 112 -20.19 -26.78 -51.05
CA MET A 112 -21.65 -26.57 -51.08
C MET A 112 -22.20 -26.30 -52.49
N ALA A 113 -21.36 -26.27 -53.53
CA ALA A 113 -21.79 -26.15 -54.92
C ALA A 113 -22.86 -27.19 -55.34
N PRO A 114 -22.84 -28.46 -54.86
CA PRO A 114 -23.92 -29.43 -55.13
C PRO A 114 -25.29 -29.03 -54.56
N LEU A 115 -25.36 -28.11 -53.59
CA LEU A 115 -26.58 -27.53 -53.05
C LEU A 115 -26.95 -26.19 -53.70
N GLY A 116 -26.17 -25.72 -54.68
CA GLY A 116 -26.39 -24.46 -55.40
C GLY A 116 -25.76 -23.22 -54.76
N PHE A 117 -24.92 -23.37 -53.73
CA PHE A 117 -24.24 -22.26 -53.06
C PHE A 117 -22.75 -22.22 -53.41
N ALA A 118 -22.21 -21.03 -53.62
CA ALA A 118 -20.77 -20.82 -53.78
C ALA A 118 -20.10 -20.63 -52.40
N SER A 119 -20.06 -21.70 -51.60
CA SER A 119 -19.47 -21.71 -50.25
C SER A 119 -18.77 -23.03 -49.95
N LEU A 120 -17.86 -22.99 -48.97
CA LEU A 120 -17.15 -24.14 -48.42
C LEU A 120 -17.45 -24.21 -46.93
N ASP A 121 -17.77 -25.41 -46.44
CA ASP A 121 -17.91 -25.73 -45.02
C ASP A 121 -16.76 -26.63 -44.55
N ASP A 122 -16.54 -26.73 -43.24
CA ASP A 122 -15.51 -27.59 -42.64
C ASP A 122 -16.10 -28.59 -41.64
N GLU A 123 -15.84 -29.88 -41.86
CA GLU A 123 -16.05 -30.94 -40.87
C GLU A 123 -14.74 -31.20 -40.13
N LEU A 124 -14.73 -30.97 -38.81
CA LEU A 124 -13.56 -31.17 -37.95
C LEU A 124 -13.75 -32.36 -37.01
N HIS A 125 -12.80 -33.30 -37.01
CA HIS A 125 -12.67 -34.32 -35.98
C HIS A 125 -11.44 -34.01 -35.10
N ILE A 126 -11.69 -33.51 -33.89
CA ILE A 126 -10.66 -33.13 -32.92
C ILE A 126 -10.72 -34.09 -31.71
N ASN A 127 -9.58 -34.67 -31.36
CA ASN A 127 -9.37 -35.15 -29.99
C ASN A 127 -8.81 -33.96 -29.19
N THR A 128 -9.52 -33.50 -28.16
CA THR A 128 -9.11 -32.31 -27.40
C THR A 128 -7.75 -32.46 -26.72
N GLN A 129 -7.29 -33.69 -26.49
CA GLN A 129 -6.00 -34.00 -25.90
C GLN A 129 -4.87 -34.16 -26.95
N SER A 130 -5.07 -33.60 -28.15
CA SER A 130 -4.12 -33.61 -29.28
C SER A 130 -3.74 -32.18 -29.73
N GLY A 131 -3.73 -31.19 -28.82
CA GLY A 131 -3.42 -29.78 -29.14
C GLY A 131 -3.24 -28.93 -27.88
N SER A 132 -3.40 -27.60 -27.99
CA SER A 132 -3.59 -26.74 -26.81
C SER A 132 -4.91 -27.11 -26.14
N GLN A 133 -4.87 -27.44 -24.85
CA GLN A 133 -5.97 -28.08 -24.13
C GLN A 133 -6.11 -27.53 -22.70
N TRP A 134 -7.32 -27.62 -22.15
CA TRP A 134 -7.60 -27.34 -20.74
C TRP A 134 -8.15 -28.59 -20.07
N ASP A 135 -7.45 -29.08 -19.05
CA ASP A 135 -7.88 -30.25 -18.29
C ASP A 135 -8.76 -29.83 -17.10
N SER A 136 -10.05 -30.15 -17.18
CA SER A 136 -10.99 -29.93 -16.07
C SER A 136 -10.59 -30.66 -14.80
N LEU A 137 -11.18 -30.25 -13.67
CA LEU A 137 -11.05 -30.92 -12.37
C LEU A 137 -11.59 -32.37 -12.34
N LYS A 138 -12.20 -32.81 -13.45
CA LYS A 138 -12.68 -34.17 -13.76
C LYS A 138 -11.76 -34.95 -14.71
N HIS A 139 -10.64 -34.39 -15.20
CA HIS A 139 -9.83 -35.06 -16.21
C HIS A 139 -9.09 -36.28 -15.66
N PHE A 140 -8.33 -36.10 -14.57
CA PHE A 140 -7.44 -37.12 -14.03
C PHE A 140 -7.69 -37.34 -12.53
N ALA A 141 -8.14 -38.54 -12.16
CA ALA A 141 -8.41 -38.89 -10.77
C ALA A 141 -7.10 -39.14 -10.00
N HIS A 142 -7.13 -38.93 -8.68
CA HIS A 142 -6.10 -39.46 -7.80
C HIS A 142 -6.15 -41.00 -7.85
N GLN A 143 -5.15 -41.61 -8.49
CA GLN A 143 -5.19 -43.03 -8.89
C GLN A 143 -5.40 -44.02 -7.72
N LYS A 144 -4.90 -43.69 -6.53
CA LYS A 144 -5.04 -44.54 -5.33
C LYS A 144 -6.45 -44.54 -4.75
N SER A 145 -7.12 -43.37 -4.69
CA SER A 145 -8.48 -43.25 -4.12
C SER A 145 -9.59 -43.34 -5.18
N ARG A 146 -9.25 -43.17 -6.47
CA ARG A 146 -10.21 -43.06 -7.60
C ARG A 146 -11.21 -41.92 -7.43
N MET A 147 -10.78 -40.85 -6.77
CA MET A 147 -11.55 -39.64 -6.54
C MET A 147 -11.03 -38.50 -7.43
N TYR A 148 -11.96 -37.73 -7.98
CA TYR A 148 -11.74 -36.44 -8.61
C TYR A 148 -11.93 -35.32 -7.58
N TYR A 149 -11.78 -34.06 -8.02
CA TYR A 149 -11.93 -32.89 -7.16
C TYR A 149 -13.22 -32.92 -6.32
N ASN A 150 -13.10 -32.43 -5.09
CA ASN A 150 -14.20 -32.27 -4.14
C ASN A 150 -15.03 -33.54 -3.86
N GLY A 151 -14.38 -34.71 -3.85
CA GLY A 151 -15.00 -35.96 -3.44
C GLY A 151 -15.86 -36.65 -4.51
N LEU A 152 -15.82 -36.21 -5.78
CA LEU A 152 -16.51 -36.90 -6.87
C LEU A 152 -15.85 -38.26 -7.16
N SER A 153 -16.56 -39.38 -6.99
CA SER A 153 -16.01 -40.71 -7.27
C SER A 153 -15.93 -40.99 -8.77
N HIS A 154 -15.07 -41.94 -9.17
CA HIS A 154 -14.96 -42.31 -10.59
C HIS A 154 -16.25 -42.92 -11.17
N GLU A 155 -17.04 -43.65 -10.39
CA GLU A 155 -18.32 -44.18 -10.87
C GLU A 155 -19.31 -43.05 -11.18
N GLU A 156 -19.46 -42.09 -10.27
CA GLU A 156 -20.34 -40.92 -10.44
C GLU A 156 -19.85 -40.02 -11.59
N ALA A 157 -18.54 -39.86 -11.73
CA ALA A 157 -17.94 -39.11 -12.83
C ALA A 157 -18.28 -39.69 -14.21
N THR A 158 -18.51 -41.01 -14.35
CA THR A 158 -18.96 -41.57 -15.64
C THR A 158 -20.42 -41.22 -16.00
N ARG A 159 -21.23 -40.75 -15.03
CA ARG A 159 -22.68 -40.53 -15.18
C ARG A 159 -23.11 -39.06 -15.06
N THR A 160 -22.27 -38.21 -14.48
CA THR A 160 -22.56 -36.79 -14.22
C THR A 160 -21.71 -35.87 -15.13
N VAL A 161 -22.08 -34.59 -15.25
CA VAL A 161 -21.22 -33.56 -15.87
C VAL A 161 -20.32 -32.83 -14.86
N THR A 162 -20.51 -33.09 -13.57
CA THR A 162 -19.85 -32.45 -12.42
C THR A 162 -18.34 -32.31 -12.59
N ASN A 163 -17.78 -31.17 -12.17
CA ASN A 163 -16.36 -30.78 -12.33
C ASN A 163 -15.89 -30.65 -13.79
N GLY A 164 -16.78 -30.64 -14.79
CA GLY A 164 -16.43 -30.52 -16.22
C GLY A 164 -16.18 -29.08 -16.69
N ILE A 165 -15.50 -28.92 -17.84
CA ILE A 165 -15.08 -27.63 -18.42
C ILE A 165 -16.24 -26.63 -18.61
N HIS A 166 -17.46 -27.10 -18.89
CA HIS A 166 -18.63 -26.23 -19.04
C HIS A 166 -18.84 -25.25 -17.87
N ASN A 167 -18.61 -25.67 -16.62
CA ASN A 167 -18.65 -24.79 -15.44
C ASN A 167 -17.65 -23.61 -15.53
N TRP A 168 -16.49 -23.83 -16.16
CA TRP A 168 -15.49 -22.78 -16.38
C TRP A 168 -15.97 -21.80 -17.46
N CYS A 169 -16.57 -22.31 -18.54
CA CYS A 169 -17.14 -21.48 -19.60
C CYS A 169 -18.34 -20.65 -19.12
N GLU A 170 -19.28 -21.27 -18.38
CA GLU A 170 -20.49 -20.62 -17.86
C GLU A 170 -20.18 -19.52 -16.84
N ARG A 171 -19.06 -19.62 -16.11
CA ARG A 171 -18.52 -18.54 -15.27
C ARG A 171 -18.08 -17.30 -16.07
N GLY A 172 -17.78 -17.44 -17.36
CA GLY A 172 -17.11 -16.43 -18.19
C GLY A 172 -15.67 -16.77 -18.59
N GLY A 173 -15.24 -18.03 -18.42
CA GLY A 173 -13.92 -18.52 -18.82
C GLY A 173 -12.78 -18.18 -17.86
N ILE A 174 -11.55 -18.35 -18.33
CA ILE A 174 -10.33 -18.02 -17.61
C ILE A 174 -9.89 -16.62 -18.05
N VAL A 175 -10.19 -15.60 -17.22
CA VAL A 175 -9.84 -14.20 -17.48
C VAL A 175 -9.12 -13.65 -16.25
N GLY A 176 -7.95 -13.04 -16.44
CA GLY A 176 -7.10 -12.56 -15.35
C GLY A 176 -5.77 -12.01 -15.85
N ARG A 177 -4.85 -11.72 -14.91
CA ARG A 177 -3.49 -11.26 -15.26
C ARG A 177 -2.60 -12.47 -15.52
N GLY A 178 -2.12 -12.64 -16.75
CA GLY A 178 -1.15 -13.67 -17.09
C GLY A 178 0.27 -13.29 -16.66
N VAL A 179 0.98 -14.19 -15.99
CA VAL A 179 2.40 -14.04 -15.64
C VAL A 179 3.21 -15.12 -16.36
N LEU A 180 3.93 -14.71 -17.40
CA LEU A 180 4.84 -15.59 -18.14
C LEU A 180 6.16 -15.75 -17.38
N VAL A 181 6.47 -16.99 -16.98
CA VAL A 181 7.75 -17.43 -16.43
C VAL A 181 8.56 -18.02 -17.58
N ASP A 182 9.47 -17.24 -18.16
CA ASP A 182 10.30 -17.65 -19.30
C ASP A 182 11.53 -18.45 -18.88
N TRP A 183 11.26 -19.62 -18.28
CA TRP A 183 12.28 -20.52 -17.75
C TRP A 183 13.29 -20.94 -18.83
N LEU A 184 12.84 -21.29 -20.04
CA LEU A 184 13.71 -21.70 -21.14
C LEU A 184 14.80 -20.65 -21.46
N THR A 185 14.42 -19.38 -21.65
CA THR A 185 15.38 -18.32 -22.01
C THR A 185 16.31 -17.96 -20.84
N TRP A 186 15.82 -18.06 -19.60
CA TRP A 186 16.65 -17.89 -18.41
C TRP A 186 17.68 -19.01 -18.28
N TYR A 187 17.25 -20.28 -18.44
CA TYR A 187 18.12 -21.45 -18.35
C TYR A 187 19.23 -21.37 -19.40
N GLU A 188 18.90 -21.02 -20.64
CA GLU A 188 19.88 -20.85 -21.72
C GLU A 188 20.96 -19.82 -21.42
N LYS A 189 20.62 -18.73 -20.73
CA LYS A 189 21.59 -17.70 -20.34
C LYS A 189 22.42 -18.07 -19.11
N LYS A 190 21.90 -18.91 -18.21
CA LYS A 190 22.57 -19.30 -16.96
C LYS A 190 23.40 -20.58 -17.07
N HIS A 191 22.92 -21.56 -17.84
CA HIS A 191 23.41 -22.94 -17.82
C HIS A 191 23.81 -23.47 -19.21
N GLY A 192 23.48 -22.76 -20.29
CA GLY A 192 23.70 -23.24 -21.66
C GLY A 192 22.55 -24.13 -22.13
N ASP A 193 22.85 -25.21 -22.85
CA ASP A 193 21.82 -26.00 -23.51
C ASP A 193 20.77 -26.55 -22.51
N PRO A 194 19.46 -26.37 -22.78
CA PRO A 194 18.41 -26.77 -21.86
C PRO A 194 18.18 -28.29 -21.89
N PRO A 195 17.67 -28.88 -20.79
CA PRO A 195 17.19 -30.25 -20.75
C PRO A 195 16.21 -30.57 -21.89
N SER A 196 16.27 -31.81 -22.40
CA SER A 196 15.35 -32.25 -23.45
C SER A 196 13.90 -32.17 -22.97
N ALA A 197 13.05 -31.51 -23.74
CA ALA A 197 11.63 -31.31 -23.41
C ALA A 197 10.82 -32.62 -23.32
N VAL A 198 11.36 -33.72 -23.86
CA VAL A 198 10.78 -35.08 -23.81
C VAL A 198 11.57 -36.02 -22.89
N SER A 199 12.23 -35.45 -21.88
CA SER A 199 12.88 -36.18 -20.79
C SER A 199 12.28 -35.78 -19.44
N ARG A 200 12.48 -36.59 -18.39
CA ARG A 200 12.04 -36.24 -17.03
C ARG A 200 12.97 -35.19 -16.47
N HIS A 201 12.61 -33.92 -16.65
CA HIS A 201 13.20 -32.80 -15.95
C HIS A 201 12.10 -32.08 -15.16
N GLU A 202 12.35 -31.89 -13.87
CA GLU A 202 11.43 -31.28 -12.92
C GLU A 202 11.96 -29.88 -12.59
N ILE A 203 11.32 -28.85 -13.13
CA ILE A 203 11.64 -27.45 -12.87
C ILE A 203 11.25 -27.15 -11.41
N PRO A 204 12.22 -26.88 -10.51
CA PRO A 204 11.93 -26.63 -9.10
C PRO A 204 11.39 -25.21 -8.90
N VAL A 205 10.62 -25.02 -7.82
CA VAL A 205 10.13 -23.70 -7.36
C VAL A 205 11.25 -22.65 -7.30
N SER A 206 12.43 -23.03 -6.82
CA SER A 206 13.59 -22.14 -6.73
C SER A 206 14.02 -21.57 -8.08
N GLU A 207 13.89 -22.33 -9.16
CA GLU A 207 14.18 -21.83 -10.52
C GLU A 207 13.05 -20.94 -11.03
N LEU A 208 11.78 -21.25 -10.74
CA LEU A 208 10.66 -20.34 -11.06
C LEU A 208 10.85 -18.97 -10.38
N ASP A 209 11.25 -18.97 -9.11
CA ASP A 209 11.61 -17.75 -8.36
C ASP A 209 12.81 -17.00 -8.97
N GLU A 210 13.86 -17.71 -9.39
CA GLU A 210 15.01 -17.08 -10.06
C GLU A 210 14.66 -16.50 -11.43
N VAL A 211 13.76 -17.14 -12.18
CA VAL A 211 13.24 -16.64 -13.46
C VAL A 211 12.40 -15.39 -13.26
N LEU A 212 11.48 -15.39 -12.29
CA LEU A 212 10.68 -14.22 -11.91
C LEU A 212 11.56 -13.03 -11.49
N LYS A 213 12.59 -13.29 -10.67
CA LYS A 213 13.59 -12.28 -10.26
C LYS A 213 14.39 -11.76 -11.47
N TYR A 214 14.84 -12.64 -12.36
CA TYR A 214 15.56 -12.26 -13.59
C TYR A 214 14.71 -11.43 -14.55
N GLN A 215 13.40 -11.70 -14.62
CA GLN A 215 12.43 -10.90 -15.39
C GLN A 215 11.99 -9.60 -14.69
N GLY A 216 12.29 -9.42 -13.41
CA GLY A 216 11.74 -8.31 -12.60
C GLY A 216 10.22 -8.39 -12.41
N THR A 217 9.63 -9.59 -12.47
CA THR A 217 8.18 -9.80 -12.43
C THR A 217 7.74 -10.36 -11.08
N THR A 218 6.67 -9.80 -10.50
CA THR A 218 6.08 -10.27 -9.24
C THR A 218 4.69 -10.88 -9.46
N THR A 219 4.43 -11.98 -8.76
CA THR A 219 3.13 -12.64 -8.68
C THR A 219 2.23 -11.99 -7.62
N ARG A 220 0.92 -12.20 -7.75
CA ARG A 220 -0.15 -11.71 -6.87
C ARG A 220 -1.30 -12.74 -6.86
N PRO A 221 -2.15 -12.79 -5.81
CA PRO A 221 -3.32 -13.66 -5.80
C PRO A 221 -4.26 -13.40 -7.00
N GLY A 222 -4.62 -14.48 -7.72
CA GLY A 222 -5.42 -14.41 -8.94
C GLY A 222 -4.63 -14.16 -10.24
N ASP A 223 -3.29 -14.17 -10.19
CA ASP A 223 -2.47 -14.29 -11.40
C ASP A 223 -2.57 -15.70 -12.02
N ILE A 224 -2.52 -15.77 -13.34
CA ILE A 224 -2.47 -17.00 -14.13
C ILE A 224 -1.02 -17.27 -14.49
N LEU A 225 -0.38 -18.26 -13.86
CA LEU A 225 1.02 -18.59 -14.10
C LEU A 225 1.17 -19.38 -15.41
N ILE A 226 2.05 -18.92 -16.31
CA ILE A 226 2.34 -19.54 -17.61
C ILE A 226 3.83 -19.87 -17.64
N VAL A 227 4.21 -21.14 -17.58
CA VAL A 227 5.64 -21.55 -17.56
C VAL A 227 6.10 -21.98 -18.96
N ARG A 228 7.05 -21.25 -19.55
CA ARG A 228 7.66 -21.60 -20.84
C ARG A 228 8.82 -22.58 -20.65
N SER A 229 8.49 -23.87 -20.60
CA SER A 229 9.44 -24.98 -20.48
C SER A 229 10.23 -25.30 -21.76
N GLY A 230 9.79 -24.79 -22.92
CA GLY A 230 10.44 -25.00 -24.21
C GLY A 230 9.89 -26.14 -25.07
N TYR A 231 8.86 -26.86 -24.63
CA TYR A 231 8.26 -27.98 -25.36
C TYR A 231 7.86 -27.66 -26.80
N VAL A 232 7.15 -26.53 -27.03
CA VAL A 232 6.74 -26.09 -28.38
C VAL A 232 7.95 -25.76 -29.27
N ARG A 233 9.03 -25.20 -28.70
CA ARG A 233 10.28 -24.95 -29.44
C ARG A 233 10.91 -26.27 -29.88
N TRP A 234 11.09 -27.21 -28.95
CA TRP A 234 11.60 -28.55 -29.29
C TRP A 234 10.76 -29.18 -30.40
N HIS A 235 9.43 -29.20 -30.26
CA HIS A 235 8.57 -29.83 -31.26
C HIS A 235 8.68 -29.18 -32.63
N ASN A 236 8.69 -27.84 -32.71
CA ASN A 236 8.78 -27.13 -33.99
C ASN A 236 10.10 -27.41 -34.74
N PHE A 237 11.22 -27.58 -34.02
CA PHE A 237 12.54 -27.84 -34.63
C PHE A 237 12.90 -29.34 -34.76
N ALA A 238 12.21 -30.24 -34.06
CA ALA A 238 12.45 -31.69 -34.14
C ALA A 238 11.97 -32.32 -35.46
N SER A 239 12.63 -33.40 -35.90
CA SER A 239 12.21 -34.19 -37.07
C SER A 239 10.89 -34.96 -36.80
N PRO A 240 10.17 -35.44 -37.83
CA PRO A 240 8.98 -36.29 -37.65
C PRO A 240 9.26 -37.56 -36.82
N GLU A 241 10.44 -38.17 -36.99
CA GLU A 241 10.88 -39.34 -36.23
C GLU A 241 11.12 -38.99 -34.76
N GLU A 242 11.78 -37.85 -34.49
CA GLU A 242 12.03 -37.34 -33.14
C GLU A 242 10.74 -36.95 -32.43
N ARG A 243 9.83 -36.28 -33.13
CA ARG A 243 8.47 -35.96 -32.65
C ARG A 243 7.75 -37.24 -32.25
N LYS A 244 7.62 -38.21 -33.17
CA LYS A 244 6.98 -39.50 -32.90
C LYS A 244 7.57 -40.18 -31.66
N LYS A 245 8.90 -40.25 -31.59
CA LYS A 245 9.63 -40.86 -30.47
C LYS A 245 9.40 -40.13 -29.16
N GLY A 246 9.32 -38.80 -29.20
CA GLY A 246 9.13 -37.94 -28.03
C GLY A 246 7.70 -37.84 -27.51
N THR A 247 6.68 -38.01 -28.37
CA THR A 247 5.27 -37.75 -28.04
C THR A 247 4.36 -38.98 -28.06
N ARG A 248 4.49 -39.88 -29.04
CA ARG A 248 3.64 -41.07 -29.17
C ARG A 248 4.27 -42.30 -28.53
N ASP A 249 5.57 -42.46 -28.75
CA ASP A 249 6.32 -43.62 -28.27
C ASP A 249 6.95 -43.36 -26.88
N ASN A 250 6.68 -42.19 -26.28
CA ASN A 250 7.13 -41.74 -24.95
C ASN A 250 6.01 -40.96 -24.24
N SER A 251 5.93 -41.07 -22.91
CA SER A 251 4.92 -40.44 -22.06
C SER A 251 5.51 -39.44 -21.05
N VAL A 252 6.79 -39.11 -21.18
CA VAL A 252 7.55 -38.28 -20.24
C VAL A 252 7.92 -36.95 -20.89
N ALA A 253 7.65 -35.84 -20.20
CA ALA A 253 8.01 -34.50 -20.63
C ALA A 253 8.59 -33.68 -19.48
N ILE A 254 9.23 -32.56 -19.81
CA ILE A 254 9.63 -31.53 -18.87
C ILE A 254 8.39 -30.88 -18.22
N GLY A 255 8.44 -30.62 -16.92
CA GLY A 255 7.34 -29.98 -16.19
C GLY A 255 7.79 -29.36 -14.87
N VAL A 256 6.89 -28.67 -14.18
CA VAL A 256 7.14 -28.17 -12.83
C VAL A 256 7.22 -29.37 -11.86
N ALA A 257 8.12 -29.30 -10.89
CA ALA A 257 8.31 -30.35 -9.89
C ALA A 257 7.01 -30.63 -9.12
N ASN A 258 6.64 -31.90 -8.94
CA ASN A 258 5.38 -32.31 -8.31
C ASN A 258 5.56 -32.67 -6.82
N ASN A 259 6.11 -31.75 -6.03
CA ASN A 259 6.46 -31.95 -4.62
C ASN A 259 5.75 -30.95 -3.69
N GLU A 260 5.92 -31.15 -2.38
CA GLU A 260 5.30 -30.31 -1.34
C GLU A 260 5.69 -28.83 -1.45
N THR A 261 6.93 -28.51 -1.84
CA THR A 261 7.40 -27.14 -2.03
C THR A 261 6.60 -26.41 -3.12
N THR A 262 6.22 -27.10 -4.19
CA THR A 262 5.34 -26.54 -5.24
C THR A 262 3.95 -26.25 -4.70
N VAL A 263 3.36 -27.17 -3.94
CA VAL A 263 2.05 -26.94 -3.29
C VAL A 263 2.10 -25.79 -2.28
N ARG A 264 3.21 -25.64 -1.54
CA ARG A 264 3.45 -24.50 -0.65
C ARG A 264 3.56 -23.19 -1.41
N MET A 265 4.32 -23.15 -2.51
CA MET A 265 4.44 -21.96 -3.38
C MET A 265 3.06 -21.51 -3.89
N GLU A 266 2.20 -22.44 -4.31
CA GLU A 266 0.83 -22.15 -4.77
C GLU A 266 -0.06 -21.54 -3.66
N LEU A 267 0.23 -21.82 -2.39
CA LEU A 267 -0.48 -21.28 -1.23
C LEU A 267 0.13 -19.98 -0.67
N GLU A 268 1.46 -19.85 -0.71
CA GLU A 268 2.24 -18.84 0.02
C GLU A 268 2.58 -17.59 -0.80
N SER A 269 2.42 -17.63 -2.14
CA SER A 269 2.79 -16.56 -3.10
C SER A 269 1.94 -15.27 -3.04
N GLY A 270 1.37 -14.95 -1.87
CA GLY A 270 0.53 -13.79 -1.62
C GLY A 270 1.12 -12.65 -0.78
N ASN A 271 2.33 -12.77 -0.20
CA ASN A 271 2.80 -11.86 0.88
C ASN A 271 4.23 -11.29 0.72
N VAL A 272 4.38 -10.02 0.30
CA VAL A 272 5.65 -9.25 0.14
C VAL A 272 5.32 -7.74 0.17
N THR A 273 5.99 -6.76 0.84
CA THR A 273 7.01 -6.65 1.92
C THR A 273 7.04 -5.20 2.45
N SER A 274 7.29 -4.95 3.76
CA SER A 274 8.14 -3.80 4.20
C SER A 274 8.54 -3.85 5.69
N LEU A 275 9.62 -4.57 6.03
CA LEU A 275 10.11 -4.85 7.39
C LEU A 275 10.48 -3.62 8.27
N THR A 276 9.51 -2.96 8.93
CA THR A 276 9.72 -2.25 10.23
C THR A 276 8.39 -1.80 10.87
N SER A 277 7.86 -2.57 11.82
CA SER A 277 6.79 -2.11 12.74
C SER A 277 6.80 -2.78 14.11
N ILE A 278 7.65 -3.80 14.30
CA ILE A 278 8.03 -4.46 15.55
C ILE A 278 9.53 -4.74 15.38
N PRO A 279 10.46 -4.34 16.29
CA PRO A 279 10.32 -4.46 17.74
C PRO A 279 11.06 -3.36 18.56
N SER A 280 11.07 -2.08 18.16
CA SER A 280 12.01 -1.10 18.74
C SER A 280 11.97 -1.02 20.28
N ALA A 281 10.80 -0.99 20.91
CA ALA A 281 10.67 -0.99 22.38
C ALA A 281 11.09 -2.34 23.01
N LEU A 282 10.74 -3.45 22.37
CA LEU A 282 11.04 -4.81 22.83
C LEU A 282 12.54 -5.10 22.80
N PHE A 283 13.24 -4.61 21.77
CA PHE A 283 14.70 -4.73 21.67
C PHE A 283 15.42 -4.01 22.82
N PHE A 284 15.04 -2.77 23.14
CA PHE A 284 15.66 -2.05 24.26
C PHE A 284 15.32 -2.69 25.62
N ALA A 285 14.12 -3.25 25.77
CA ALA A 285 13.75 -3.99 26.98
C ALA A 285 14.58 -5.27 27.14
N GLU A 286 14.80 -6.03 26.07
CA GLU A 286 15.63 -7.24 26.08
C GLU A 286 17.12 -6.93 26.32
N LEU A 287 17.62 -5.78 25.84
CA LEU A 287 18.94 -5.25 26.22
C LEU A 287 19.04 -4.76 27.68
N GLY A 288 17.96 -4.88 28.48
CA GLY A 288 17.94 -4.52 29.89
C GLY A 288 17.88 -3.01 30.17
N TYR A 289 17.48 -2.18 29.20
CA TYR A 289 17.25 -0.76 29.44
C TYR A 289 15.91 -0.52 30.15
N SER A 290 15.91 0.34 31.18
CA SER A 290 14.69 0.70 31.91
C SER A 290 13.68 1.44 31.02
N ASP A 291 12.39 1.24 31.29
CA ASP A 291 11.27 1.83 30.53
C ASP A 291 11.39 3.36 30.39
N SER A 292 11.92 4.03 31.42
CA SER A 292 12.24 5.46 31.43
C SER A 292 13.32 5.86 30.40
N ARG A 293 14.31 5.00 30.15
CA ARG A 293 15.32 5.19 29.09
C ARG A 293 14.73 4.90 27.71
N ILE A 294 13.80 3.94 27.59
CA ILE A 294 13.07 3.67 26.33
C ILE A 294 12.21 4.90 25.96
N GLY A 295 11.50 5.49 26.94
CA GLY A 295 10.74 6.73 26.75
C GLY A 295 11.62 7.92 26.35
N LEU A 296 12.73 8.10 27.04
CA LEU A 296 13.72 9.14 26.70
C LEU A 296 14.28 8.94 25.28
N PHE A 297 14.58 7.69 24.89
CA PHE A 297 15.09 7.35 23.57
C PHE A 297 14.12 7.77 22.46
N PHE A 298 12.84 7.41 22.57
CA PHE A 298 11.82 7.77 21.58
C PHE A 298 11.56 9.29 21.55
N THR A 299 11.51 9.97 22.70
CA THR A 299 11.41 11.43 22.77
C THR A 299 12.58 12.14 22.09
N LEU A 300 13.82 11.69 22.34
CA LEU A 300 15.02 12.28 21.75
C LEU A 300 15.13 11.98 20.25
N THR A 301 14.69 10.79 19.80
CA THR A 301 14.63 10.46 18.37
C THR A 301 13.63 11.36 17.64
N LEU A 302 12.40 11.52 18.17
CA LEU A 302 11.39 12.41 17.57
C LEU A 302 11.84 13.89 17.57
N GLY A 303 12.55 14.34 18.61
CA GLY A 303 13.19 15.66 18.62
C GLY A 303 14.26 15.79 17.54
N GLY A 304 15.05 14.73 17.34
CA GLY A 304 16.01 14.61 16.24
C GLY A 304 15.35 14.68 14.87
N ASP A 305 14.26 13.94 14.64
CA ASP A 305 13.51 13.94 13.38
C ASP A 305 12.98 15.33 13.00
N VAL A 306 12.56 16.14 13.98
CA VAL A 306 12.17 17.55 13.75
C VAL A 306 13.37 18.39 13.31
N ILE A 307 14.52 18.25 13.99
CA ILE A 307 15.74 19.02 13.68
C ILE A 307 16.27 18.63 12.29
N VAL A 308 16.40 17.33 12.02
CA VAL A 308 16.82 16.78 10.73
C VAL A 308 15.80 17.15 9.65
N GLY A 309 14.50 17.21 9.95
CA GLY A 309 13.47 17.68 9.02
C GLY A 309 13.63 19.13 8.59
N ILE A 310 13.92 20.02 9.53
CA ILE A 310 14.17 21.44 9.23
C ILE A 310 15.47 21.58 8.45
N LEU A 311 16.53 20.86 8.81
CA LEU A 311 17.80 20.88 8.08
C LEU A 311 17.66 20.35 6.65
N LEU A 312 16.98 19.21 6.46
CA LEU A 312 16.79 18.61 5.14
C LEU A 312 15.92 19.48 4.24
N THR A 313 14.85 20.11 4.75
CA THR A 313 14.02 21.03 3.93
C THR A 313 14.78 22.28 3.49
N LEU A 314 15.64 22.86 4.33
CA LEU A 314 16.51 23.99 3.98
C LEU A 314 17.64 23.65 3.00
N VAL A 315 18.04 22.38 2.93
CA VAL A 315 19.20 21.91 2.13
C VAL A 315 18.77 21.17 0.85
N ALA A 316 17.58 20.57 0.81
CA ALA A 316 17.13 19.73 -0.31
C ALA A 316 17.03 20.48 -1.64
N ASP A 317 16.47 21.69 -1.63
CA ASP A 317 16.37 22.51 -2.84
C ASP A 317 17.73 23.05 -3.33
N ARG A 318 18.81 22.92 -2.53
CA ARG A 318 20.20 23.27 -2.92
C ARG A 318 21.03 22.06 -3.37
N LEU A 319 20.80 20.87 -2.80
CA LEU A 319 21.54 19.65 -3.17
C LEU A 319 20.90 18.87 -4.32
N GLY A 320 19.61 19.08 -4.57
CA GLY A 320 18.77 18.28 -5.46
C GLY A 320 18.00 17.22 -4.66
N ARG A 321 16.69 17.12 -4.90
CA ARG A 321 15.77 16.31 -4.09
C ARG A 321 16.07 14.82 -4.21
N ARG A 322 16.42 14.35 -5.42
CA ARG A 322 16.83 12.96 -5.65
C ARG A 322 18.12 12.60 -4.88
N ARG A 323 19.08 13.52 -4.82
CA ARG A 323 20.32 13.29 -4.04
C ARG A 323 20.01 13.17 -2.54
N VAL A 324 19.08 13.98 -2.03
CA VAL A 324 18.66 13.89 -0.63
C VAL A 324 17.95 12.57 -0.31
N LEU A 325 17.06 12.08 -1.17
CA LEU A 325 16.44 10.76 -0.97
C LEU A 325 17.47 9.61 -1.02
N TRP A 326 18.42 9.67 -1.94
CA TRP A 326 19.51 8.69 -2.01
C TRP A 326 20.42 8.75 -0.77
N MET A 327 20.76 9.95 -0.29
CA MET A 327 21.48 10.13 0.98
C MET A 327 20.66 9.59 2.16
N GLY A 328 19.34 9.78 2.19
CA GLY A 328 18.45 9.18 3.19
C GLY A 328 18.55 7.67 3.22
N SER A 329 18.55 7.03 2.05
CA SER A 329 18.76 5.57 1.92
C SER A 329 20.14 5.15 2.44
N ALA A 330 21.20 5.94 2.21
CA ALA A 330 22.52 5.68 2.76
C ALA A 330 22.57 5.80 4.30
N LEU A 331 21.86 6.77 4.88
CA LEU A 331 21.74 6.94 6.33
C LEU A 331 20.90 5.81 6.97
N MET A 332 19.86 5.33 6.29
CA MET A 332 19.06 4.15 6.66
C MET A 332 19.90 2.87 6.71
N ILE A 333 20.80 2.66 5.74
CA ILE A 333 21.75 1.53 5.75
C ILE A 333 22.70 1.66 6.95
N ALA A 334 23.28 2.86 7.16
CA ALA A 334 24.22 3.10 8.24
C ALA A 334 23.58 2.91 9.62
N SER A 335 22.36 3.40 9.84
CA SER A 335 21.64 3.20 11.11
C SER A 335 21.26 1.74 11.32
N GLY A 336 20.77 1.04 10.29
CA GLY A 336 20.49 -0.39 10.36
C GLY A 336 21.70 -1.24 10.73
N LEU A 337 22.88 -0.92 10.18
CA LEU A 337 24.14 -1.58 10.54
C LEU A 337 24.56 -1.27 11.98
N VAL A 338 24.39 -0.04 12.48
CA VAL A 338 24.66 0.27 13.89
C VAL A 338 23.71 -0.52 14.81
N PHE A 339 22.42 -0.59 14.49
CA PHE A 339 21.47 -1.40 15.25
C PHE A 339 21.71 -2.92 15.14
N ALA A 340 22.36 -3.40 14.07
CA ALA A 340 22.71 -4.81 13.90
C ALA A 340 23.97 -5.25 14.67
N TYR A 341 24.87 -4.30 15.04
CA TYR A 341 26.17 -4.62 15.64
C TYR A 341 26.49 -3.89 16.96
N CYS A 342 25.70 -2.90 17.38
CA CYS A 342 25.90 -2.14 18.61
C CYS A 342 24.73 -2.27 19.57
N GLU A 343 25.03 -2.34 20.86
CA GLU A 343 24.05 -2.36 21.95
C GLU A 343 24.09 -1.07 22.80
N ASN A 344 25.05 -0.18 22.54
CA ASN A 344 25.27 1.04 23.32
C ASN A 344 24.17 2.09 23.04
N PHE A 345 23.45 2.46 24.10
CA PHE A 345 22.35 3.44 24.08
C PHE A 345 22.64 4.71 23.27
N TRP A 346 23.80 5.34 23.46
CA TRP A 346 24.12 6.61 22.80
C TRP A 346 24.47 6.44 21.32
N LEU A 347 25.12 5.34 20.95
CA LEU A 347 25.37 5.03 19.53
C LEU A 347 24.07 4.71 18.80
N LEU A 348 23.19 3.90 19.43
CA LEU A 348 21.86 3.61 18.92
C LEU A 348 21.00 4.87 18.79
N LEU A 349 21.10 5.81 19.73
CA LEU A 349 20.35 7.07 19.69
C LEU A 349 20.82 7.99 18.56
N ILE A 350 22.14 8.15 18.40
CA ILE A 350 22.72 8.92 17.30
C ILE A 350 22.32 8.28 15.96
N ALA A 351 22.40 6.95 15.84
CA ALA A 351 21.97 6.21 14.66
C ALA A 351 20.47 6.38 14.36
N ALA A 352 19.61 6.36 15.38
CA ALA A 352 18.17 6.55 15.21
C ALA A 352 17.83 7.98 14.74
N ILE A 353 18.45 9.00 15.33
CA ILE A 353 18.27 10.41 14.95
C ILE A 353 18.80 10.67 13.54
N VAL A 354 20.01 10.23 13.22
CA VAL A 354 20.66 10.51 11.93
C VAL A 354 20.06 9.67 10.80
N GLY A 355 19.68 8.41 11.09
CA GLY A 355 19.03 7.52 10.13
C GLY A 355 17.52 7.70 10.02
N VAL A 356 16.90 8.57 10.82
CA VAL A 356 15.45 8.77 10.92
C VAL A 356 14.71 7.43 11.08
N VAL A 357 15.10 6.66 12.10
CA VAL A 357 14.49 5.35 12.38
C VAL A 357 13.15 5.57 13.08
N SER A 358 12.04 5.37 12.35
CA SER A 358 10.69 5.64 12.89
C SER A 358 10.41 4.87 14.19
N THR A 359 10.30 5.61 15.29
CA THR A 359 10.03 5.08 16.63
C THR A 359 8.54 4.85 16.89
N MET A 360 7.66 5.56 16.17
CA MET A 360 6.21 5.45 16.34
C MET A 360 5.57 4.32 15.51
N GLY A 361 6.33 3.72 14.58
CA GLY A 361 5.90 2.57 13.77
C GLY A 361 5.19 2.92 12.46
N GLY A 362 5.13 4.18 12.05
CA GLY A 362 4.59 4.61 10.75
C GLY A 362 5.45 5.69 10.10
N ASP A 363 5.15 6.06 8.85
CA ASP A 363 5.94 7.04 8.08
C ASP A 363 5.72 8.49 8.58
N PHE A 364 6.45 8.80 9.65
CA PHE A 364 6.62 10.12 10.24
C PHE A 364 8.12 10.46 10.25
N GLY A 365 8.62 11.01 9.15
CA GLY A 365 10.01 11.43 9.03
C GLY A 365 10.20 12.54 7.98
N PRO A 366 11.37 13.19 7.95
CA PRO A 366 11.71 14.25 7.00
C PRO A 366 11.49 13.90 5.53
N PHE A 367 11.81 12.66 5.15
CA PHE A 367 11.79 12.21 3.76
C PHE A 367 10.39 12.24 3.16
N ARG A 368 9.36 11.95 3.96
CA ARG A 368 7.95 12.06 3.56
C ARG A 368 7.58 13.45 3.06
N ALA A 369 8.08 14.53 3.69
CA ALA A 369 7.80 15.89 3.22
C ALA A 369 8.46 16.18 1.86
N ILE A 370 9.60 15.56 1.57
CA ILE A 370 10.29 15.66 0.28
C ILE A 370 9.56 14.83 -0.77
N GLU A 371 9.15 13.61 -0.44
CA GLU A 371 8.39 12.70 -1.31
C GLU A 371 7.02 13.29 -1.68
N GLU A 372 6.23 13.78 -0.71
CA GLU A 372 4.95 14.46 -0.95
C GLU A 372 5.14 15.73 -1.81
N SER A 373 6.28 16.43 -1.69
CA SER A 373 6.63 17.59 -2.54
C SER A 373 6.94 17.18 -3.98
N ILE A 374 7.74 16.12 -4.19
CA ILE A 374 8.04 15.56 -5.52
C ILE A 374 6.75 15.06 -6.18
N LEU A 375 5.94 14.27 -5.46
CA LEU A 375 4.65 13.79 -5.96
C LEU A 375 3.73 14.95 -6.32
N SER A 376 3.68 16.00 -5.52
CA SER A 376 2.88 17.20 -5.80
C SER A 376 3.38 17.96 -7.05
N GLN A 377 4.68 17.97 -7.32
CA GLN A 377 5.27 18.57 -8.52
C GLN A 377 5.01 17.73 -9.79
N LEU A 378 5.05 16.40 -9.67
CA LEU A 378 4.80 15.46 -10.78
C LEU A 378 3.31 15.27 -11.11
N THR A 379 2.39 15.77 -10.27
CA THR A 379 0.93 15.57 -10.43
C THR A 379 0.17 16.87 -10.65
N THR A 380 -0.90 16.78 -11.45
CA THR A 380 -1.81 17.91 -11.69
C THR A 380 -2.78 18.05 -10.50
N PRO A 381 -3.40 19.23 -10.30
CA PRO A 381 -4.38 19.43 -9.22
C PRO A 381 -5.52 18.42 -9.21
N GLN A 382 -5.88 17.84 -10.37
CA GLN A 382 -6.92 16.83 -10.51
C GLN A 382 -6.46 15.42 -10.09
N THR A 383 -5.20 15.04 -10.32
CA THR A 383 -4.69 13.69 -10.02
C THR A 383 -3.93 13.59 -8.69
N ARG A 384 -3.45 14.73 -8.17
CA ARG A 384 -2.69 14.81 -6.91
C ARG A 384 -3.38 14.15 -5.70
N PRO A 385 -4.70 14.32 -5.46
CA PRO A 385 -5.36 13.68 -4.32
C PRO A 385 -5.29 12.14 -4.38
N ASP A 386 -5.52 11.57 -5.57
CA ASP A 386 -5.52 10.11 -5.78
C ASP A 386 -4.12 9.52 -5.64
N VAL A 387 -3.09 10.20 -6.17
CA VAL A 387 -1.69 9.76 -6.04
C VAL A 387 -1.21 9.84 -4.59
N LEU A 388 -1.55 10.89 -3.85
CA LEU A 388 -1.22 10.99 -2.42
C LEU A 388 -1.97 9.95 -1.59
N ALA A 389 -3.23 9.63 -1.93
CA ALA A 389 -3.98 8.54 -1.30
C ALA A 389 -3.30 7.18 -1.53
N TRP A 390 -2.85 6.89 -2.76
CA TRP A 390 -2.10 5.67 -3.07
C TRP A 390 -0.75 5.62 -2.37
N TYR A 391 0.00 6.72 -2.30
CA TYR A 391 1.26 6.81 -1.55
C TYR A 391 1.08 6.40 -0.08
N VAL A 392 0.11 7.00 0.63
CA VAL A 392 -0.19 6.66 2.03
C VAL A 392 -0.71 5.22 2.16
N THR A 393 -1.53 4.75 1.21
CA THR A 393 -2.06 3.38 1.23
C THR A 393 -0.94 2.34 1.07
N ILE A 394 -0.03 2.55 0.11
CA ILE A 394 1.11 1.65 -0.16
C ILE A 394 2.08 1.63 1.02
N SER A 395 2.39 2.80 1.62
CA SER A 395 3.15 2.92 2.86
C SER A 395 2.55 2.06 3.98
N THR A 396 1.26 2.23 4.25
CA THR A 396 0.54 1.51 5.31
C THR A 396 0.46 0.00 5.03
N TRP A 397 0.27 -0.40 3.77
CA TRP A 397 0.32 -1.81 3.33
C TRP A 397 1.72 -2.42 3.54
N GLY A 398 2.77 -1.66 3.22
CA GLY A 398 4.14 -2.03 3.55
C GLY A 398 4.30 -2.28 5.04
N SER A 399 3.89 -1.32 5.88
CA SER A 399 3.97 -1.44 7.35
C SER A 399 3.25 -2.69 7.88
N SER A 400 2.11 -3.06 7.28
CA SER A 400 1.36 -4.30 7.59
C SER A 400 2.23 -5.55 7.37
N VAL A 401 2.69 -5.77 6.14
CA VAL A 401 3.54 -6.93 5.78
C VAL A 401 4.88 -6.89 6.53
N GLY A 402 5.36 -5.71 6.88
CA GLY A 402 6.51 -5.52 7.74
C GLY A 402 6.39 -6.16 9.11
N SER A 403 5.30 -5.84 9.82
CA SER A 403 5.01 -6.39 11.14
C SER A 403 4.97 -7.90 11.08
N GLU A 404 4.33 -8.42 10.03
CA GLU A 404 4.16 -9.83 9.80
C GLU A 404 5.49 -10.59 9.67
N ILE A 405 6.33 -10.15 8.73
CA ILE A 405 7.64 -10.79 8.53
C ILE A 405 8.51 -10.60 9.78
N SER A 406 8.48 -9.42 10.41
CA SER A 406 9.29 -9.17 11.62
C SER A 406 8.93 -10.09 12.78
N GLY A 407 7.64 -10.28 13.06
CA GLY A 407 7.15 -11.18 14.10
C GLY A 407 7.50 -12.63 13.82
N ARG A 408 7.28 -13.10 12.58
CA ARG A 408 7.58 -14.49 12.17
C ARG A 408 9.07 -14.79 12.12
N THR A 409 9.91 -13.85 11.66
CA THR A 409 11.37 -14.02 11.66
C THR A 409 11.92 -14.10 13.08
N VAL A 410 11.45 -13.25 14.00
CA VAL A 410 11.88 -13.32 15.41
C VAL A 410 11.47 -14.64 16.04
N GLU A 411 10.22 -15.07 15.85
CA GLU A 411 9.70 -16.35 16.36
C GLU A 411 10.50 -17.54 15.80
N ALA A 412 10.77 -17.57 14.48
CA ALA A 412 11.52 -18.65 13.84
C ALA A 412 12.98 -18.72 14.34
N LEU A 413 13.63 -17.57 14.55
CA LEU A 413 15.01 -17.55 15.07
C LEU A 413 15.07 -17.91 16.56
N SER A 414 14.19 -17.35 17.40
CA SER A 414 14.22 -17.60 18.85
C SER A 414 13.71 -18.99 19.23
N VAL A 415 12.59 -19.45 18.65
CA VAL A 415 11.92 -20.70 19.06
C VAL A 415 12.40 -21.91 18.26
N GLN A 416 12.58 -21.79 16.94
CA GLN A 416 12.95 -22.95 16.11
C GLN A 416 14.46 -23.19 16.00
N ARG A 417 15.28 -22.16 16.25
CA ARG A 417 16.76 -22.25 16.23
C ARG A 417 17.42 -22.01 17.58
N GLU A 418 16.64 -21.78 18.64
CA GLU A 418 17.13 -21.50 20.00
C GLU A 418 18.10 -20.30 20.08
N TRP A 419 17.96 -19.30 19.19
CA TRP A 419 18.78 -18.08 19.27
C TRP A 419 18.32 -17.17 20.41
N ALA A 420 19.27 -16.54 21.08
CA ALA A 420 18.98 -15.47 22.04
C ALA A 420 18.13 -14.38 21.36
N LEU A 421 17.10 -13.88 22.06
CA LEU A 421 16.10 -12.97 21.49
C LEU A 421 16.72 -11.66 20.98
N VAL A 422 17.76 -11.16 21.67
CA VAL A 422 18.62 -10.04 21.23
C VAL A 422 19.20 -10.28 19.82
N ASN A 423 19.76 -11.47 19.56
CA ASN A 423 20.35 -11.82 18.27
C ASN A 423 19.28 -11.87 17.16
N SER A 424 18.09 -12.39 17.47
CA SER A 424 16.95 -12.38 16.55
C SER A 424 16.54 -10.95 16.15
N TYR A 425 16.62 -9.99 17.08
CA TYR A 425 16.38 -8.57 16.80
C TYR A 425 17.51 -7.92 15.99
N HIS A 426 18.78 -8.22 16.26
CA HIS A 426 19.89 -7.75 15.41
C HIS A 426 19.77 -8.20 13.95
N ILE A 427 19.28 -9.43 13.70
CA ILE A 427 18.99 -9.91 12.34
C ILE A 427 17.86 -9.11 11.65
N LEU A 428 16.84 -8.65 12.39
CA LEU A 428 15.83 -7.75 11.81
C LEU A 428 16.44 -6.41 11.38
N PHE A 429 17.35 -5.83 12.16
CA PHE A 429 18.01 -4.58 11.81
C PHE A 429 18.98 -4.73 10.62
N LEU A 430 19.59 -5.91 10.45
CA LEU A 430 20.29 -6.26 9.21
C LEU A 430 19.33 -6.35 8.02
N GLY A 431 18.13 -6.91 8.20
CA GLY A 431 17.05 -6.89 7.21
C GLY A 431 16.62 -5.46 6.83
N TYR A 432 16.51 -4.56 7.80
CA TYR A 432 16.26 -3.13 7.57
C TYR A 432 17.40 -2.46 6.78
N ALA A 433 18.67 -2.76 7.07
CA ALA A 433 19.80 -2.28 6.27
C ALA A 433 19.75 -2.80 4.81
N ILE A 434 19.32 -4.05 4.59
CA ILE A 434 19.09 -4.61 3.25
C ILE A 434 17.95 -3.87 2.53
N MET A 435 16.86 -3.55 3.21
CA MET A 435 15.79 -2.71 2.64
C MET A 435 16.29 -1.30 2.30
N GLY A 436 17.23 -0.74 3.07
CA GLY A 436 17.93 0.50 2.73
C GLY A 436 18.76 0.40 1.45
N LEU A 437 19.43 -0.73 1.19
CA LEU A 437 20.12 -1.00 -0.08
C LEU A 437 19.16 -1.10 -1.26
N VAL A 438 18.01 -1.77 -1.07
CA VAL A 438 16.94 -1.84 -2.09
C VAL A 438 16.41 -0.44 -2.39
N ASN A 439 16.13 0.36 -1.36
CA ASN A 439 15.66 1.74 -1.50
C ASN A 439 16.71 2.62 -2.22
N ALA A 440 17.99 2.53 -1.84
CA ALA A 440 19.07 3.24 -2.52
C ALA A 440 19.15 2.87 -4.01
N GLY A 441 18.95 1.59 -4.36
CA GLY A 441 18.86 1.12 -5.73
C GLY A 441 17.67 1.71 -6.49
N MET A 442 16.48 1.77 -5.87
CA MET A 442 15.30 2.41 -6.45
C MET A 442 15.48 3.92 -6.63
N MET A 443 16.12 4.61 -5.69
CA MET A 443 16.38 6.06 -5.79
C MET A 443 17.33 6.44 -6.94
N LEU A 444 18.20 5.52 -7.38
CA LEU A 444 19.02 5.71 -8.58
C LEU A 444 18.21 5.68 -9.89
N LEU A 445 17.01 5.09 -9.89
CA LEU A 445 16.12 5.03 -11.06
C LEU A 445 15.26 6.30 -11.21
N LEU A 446 15.27 7.21 -10.24
CA LEU A 446 14.52 8.46 -10.31
C LEU A 446 15.06 9.36 -11.44
N SER A 447 14.15 9.80 -12.31
CA SER A 447 14.46 10.68 -13.43
C SER A 447 14.69 12.12 -12.98
N ASN A 448 15.31 12.93 -13.85
CA ASN A 448 15.57 14.34 -13.57
C ASN A 448 14.28 15.16 -13.37
N ALA A 449 13.10 14.66 -13.76
CA ALA A 449 11.82 15.32 -13.51
C ALA A 449 11.46 15.46 -12.02
N CYS A 450 12.17 14.74 -11.13
CA CYS A 450 12.03 14.88 -9.67
C CYS A 450 12.82 16.08 -9.09
N GLU A 451 13.63 16.76 -9.91
CA GLU A 451 14.38 17.96 -9.50
C GLU A 451 13.56 19.23 -9.78
N VAL A 452 13.85 20.31 -9.06
CA VAL A 452 13.11 21.60 -9.16
C VAL A 452 13.35 22.28 -10.52
N ASP A 453 14.55 22.13 -11.10
CA ASP A 453 14.98 22.86 -12.31
C ASP A 453 14.61 22.19 -13.65
N ALA A 454 13.87 21.07 -13.63
CA ALA A 454 13.61 20.28 -14.85
C ALA A 454 12.44 20.79 -15.72
N ALA A 455 11.78 21.88 -15.34
CA ALA A 455 10.74 22.51 -16.14
C ALA A 455 11.37 23.37 -17.26
N PRO A 456 10.95 23.21 -18.54
CA PRO A 456 11.29 24.16 -19.59
C PRO A 456 10.84 25.58 -19.22
N SER A 457 11.63 26.58 -19.57
CA SER A 457 11.47 27.99 -19.18
C SER A 457 10.27 28.68 -19.84
N ALA A 458 9.06 28.23 -19.52
CA ALA A 458 7.79 28.69 -20.08
C ALA A 458 6.73 28.97 -19.00
N TYR A 459 7.15 29.46 -17.83
CA TYR A 459 6.34 30.35 -16.98
C TYR A 459 7.28 31.11 -16.05
N LYS A 460 7.56 32.37 -16.39
CA LYS A 460 8.26 33.31 -15.51
C LYS A 460 7.26 34.36 -15.05
N GLU A 461 7.21 34.54 -13.73
CA GLU A 461 6.66 35.70 -13.03
C GLU A 461 5.17 36.05 -13.33
N VAL A 462 4.29 35.62 -12.42
CA VAL A 462 3.38 36.59 -11.78
C VAL A 462 3.76 36.66 -10.32
N ALA A 463 4.72 37.54 -10.01
CA ALA A 463 4.91 38.03 -8.66
C ALA A 463 3.88 39.14 -8.45
N GLN A 464 2.73 38.81 -7.86
CA GLN A 464 1.74 39.81 -7.47
C GLN A 464 2.02 40.23 -6.04
N ALA A 465 2.90 41.23 -5.90
CA ALA A 465 2.98 42.05 -4.71
C ALA A 465 2.05 43.25 -4.93
N ASP A 466 0.96 43.32 -4.18
CA ASP A 466 0.10 44.49 -4.18
C ASP A 466 0.82 45.62 -3.41
N GLU A 467 1.40 46.56 -4.14
CA GLU A 467 1.49 47.95 -3.67
C GLU A 467 0.19 48.64 -4.08
N ALA A 468 -0.60 49.06 -3.09
CA ALA A 468 -1.85 49.78 -3.31
C ALA A 468 -1.67 51.27 -3.00
N ASP A 469 -2.16 52.08 -3.94
CA ASP A 469 -2.55 53.49 -3.86
C ASP A 469 -1.53 54.53 -3.35
N ASP A 470 -1.16 55.46 -4.24
CA ASP A 470 -1.39 56.89 -3.94
C ASP A 470 -1.70 57.72 -5.22
N ASP A 471 -2.91 58.30 -5.18
CA ASP A 471 -3.41 59.56 -5.75
C ASP A 471 -3.33 59.98 -7.25
N SER A 472 -4.38 60.77 -7.57
CA SER A 472 -4.72 61.68 -8.68
C SER A 472 -3.73 62.00 -9.82
N GLY A 473 -4.30 62.13 -11.04
CA GLY A 473 -3.63 62.77 -12.18
C GLY A 473 -4.38 62.65 -13.50
N ILE A 474 -4.98 63.76 -13.95
CA ILE A 474 -5.69 63.89 -15.23
C ILE A 474 -4.71 64.33 -16.36
N GLU A 475 -5.03 63.98 -17.61
CA GLU A 475 -4.63 64.59 -18.89
C GLU A 475 -3.28 64.26 -19.59
N LEU A 476 -3.46 63.80 -20.85
CA LEU A 476 -2.82 64.21 -22.12
C LEU A 476 -1.50 63.61 -22.61
N ASP A 477 -1.53 63.29 -23.92
CA ASP A 477 -0.40 63.09 -24.82
C ASP A 477 0.57 64.27 -24.80
N ASP A 478 1.87 64.00 -24.81
CA ASP A 478 2.78 64.80 -25.64
C ASP A 478 3.95 63.97 -26.19
N HIS A 479 4.10 64.02 -27.51
CA HIS A 479 5.07 63.27 -28.29
C HIS A 479 6.12 64.23 -28.86
N ASN A 480 6.90 64.94 -28.02
CA ASN A 480 8.17 65.59 -28.43
C ASN A 480 8.97 66.18 -27.25
N LEU A 481 10.25 65.82 -27.10
CA LEU A 481 11.33 66.73 -26.64
C LEU A 481 12.73 66.13 -26.96
N PRO A 482 13.75 66.93 -27.36
CA PRO A 482 15.05 66.40 -27.83
C PRO A 482 16.06 66.01 -26.72
N PRO A 483 17.21 65.39 -27.08
CA PRO A 483 18.06 64.68 -26.12
C PRO A 483 19.22 65.53 -25.57
N GLU A 484 19.14 65.97 -24.31
CA GLU A 484 20.32 66.56 -23.65
C GLU A 484 20.30 66.41 -22.11
N THR A 485 20.98 65.37 -21.59
CA THR A 485 22.10 65.49 -20.62
C THR A 485 22.57 64.12 -20.15
N ARG A 486 23.85 63.83 -20.40
CA ARG A 486 24.47 62.51 -20.20
C ARG A 486 25.27 62.48 -18.91
N HIS A 487 24.68 62.06 -17.78
CA HIS A 487 25.43 61.85 -16.54
C HIS A 487 25.62 60.37 -16.15
N LYS A 488 26.87 60.07 -15.86
CA LYS A 488 27.50 58.75 -15.66
C LYS A 488 26.76 57.84 -14.66
N ARG A 489 26.47 56.60 -15.07
CA ARG A 489 26.31 55.48 -14.13
C ARG A 489 27.69 54.95 -13.74
N THR A 490 27.99 54.93 -12.44
CA THR A 490 29.13 54.21 -11.85
C THR A 490 28.58 53.14 -10.90
N PRO A 491 29.10 51.90 -10.87
CA PRO A 491 28.49 50.81 -10.12
C PRO A 491 29.00 50.72 -8.67
N SER A 492 28.12 50.99 -7.70
CA SER A 492 28.21 50.59 -6.29
C SER A 492 26.88 50.98 -5.60
N ALA A 493 26.28 50.23 -4.67
CA ALA A 493 26.70 49.01 -4.00
C ALA A 493 25.57 47.95 -4.01
N LEU A 494 25.92 46.69 -3.79
CA LEU A 494 24.95 45.64 -3.43
C LEU A 494 24.30 46.00 -2.07
N PRO A 495 22.98 45.81 -1.89
CA PRO A 495 22.35 45.98 -0.58
C PRO A 495 22.94 44.96 0.41
N VAL A 496 23.48 45.45 1.52
CA VAL A 496 23.87 44.60 2.65
C VAL A 496 22.59 44.03 3.26
N PRO A 497 22.44 42.70 3.40
CA PRO A 497 21.26 42.13 4.05
C PRO A 497 21.28 42.46 5.54
N THR A 498 20.38 43.35 5.98
CA THR A 498 20.16 43.62 7.40
C THR A 498 19.57 42.39 8.09
N ASN A 499 20.08 42.12 9.29
CA ASN A 499 19.99 40.82 9.93
C ASN A 499 18.71 40.61 10.78
N GLU A 500 18.48 39.37 11.19
CA GLU A 500 17.72 38.96 12.39
C GLU A 500 16.21 39.31 12.48
N GLY A 501 15.42 38.53 11.75
CA GLY A 501 14.10 38.08 12.21
C GLY A 501 14.04 36.55 12.14
N SER A 502 13.57 35.88 13.20
CA SER A 502 13.45 34.42 13.22
C SER A 502 12.64 33.93 12.01
N TRP A 503 13.08 32.86 11.35
CA TRP A 503 12.36 32.30 10.19
C TRP A 503 10.88 31.99 10.52
N LEU A 504 10.62 31.57 11.77
CA LEU A 504 9.28 31.38 12.32
C LEU A 504 8.46 32.68 12.37
N SER A 505 9.06 33.83 12.73
CA SER A 505 8.31 35.10 12.80
C SER A 505 7.86 35.57 11.42
N LYS A 506 8.62 35.25 10.36
CA LYS A 506 8.20 35.48 8.96
C LYS A 506 7.02 34.61 8.53
N TRP A 507 6.97 33.36 9.00
CA TRP A 507 5.82 32.47 8.77
C TRP A 507 4.57 32.92 9.54
N PHE A 508 4.72 33.34 10.81
CA PHE A 508 3.58 33.86 11.59
C PHE A 508 3.09 35.24 11.14
N SER A 509 3.94 36.09 10.55
CA SER A 509 3.52 37.38 9.98
C SER A 509 2.71 37.23 8.69
N ALA A 510 2.91 36.14 7.94
CA ALA A 510 2.22 35.88 6.66
C ALA A 510 0.75 35.42 6.80
N ILE A 511 0.25 35.18 8.02
CA ILE A 511 -1.11 34.65 8.27
C ILE A 511 -2.01 35.78 8.77
N SER A 512 -3.16 36.00 8.13
CA SER A 512 -4.08 37.08 8.50
C SER A 512 -4.74 36.84 9.87
N GLY A 513 -5.07 37.94 10.56
CA GLY A 513 -5.62 37.92 11.94
C GLY A 513 -6.84 36.99 12.14
N PRO A 514 -7.85 36.98 11.24
CA PRO A 514 -9.01 36.09 11.36
C PRO A 514 -8.63 34.61 11.28
N THR A 515 -7.82 34.23 10.28
CA THR A 515 -7.32 32.86 10.11
C THR A 515 -6.47 32.43 11.29
N ARG A 516 -5.60 33.33 11.80
CA ARG A 516 -4.76 33.08 12.97
C ARG A 516 -5.56 32.76 14.24
N SER A 517 -6.67 33.47 14.47
CA SER A 517 -7.55 33.25 15.63
C SER A 517 -8.21 31.85 15.60
N ILE A 518 -8.62 31.39 14.41
CA ILE A 518 -9.16 30.04 14.21
C ILE A 518 -8.05 28.99 14.39
N MET A 519 -6.91 29.21 13.75
CA MET A 519 -5.79 28.26 13.78
C MET A 519 -5.18 28.10 15.18
N TYR A 520 -5.11 29.14 16.04
CA TYR A 520 -4.65 28.95 17.42
C TYR A 520 -5.52 27.98 18.22
N ARG A 521 -6.85 28.02 18.05
CA ARG A 521 -7.77 27.06 18.70
C ARG A 521 -7.56 25.65 18.16
N LEU A 522 -7.42 25.51 16.84
CA LEU A 522 -7.19 24.22 16.20
C LEU A 522 -5.80 23.64 16.54
N TRP A 523 -4.75 24.45 16.60
CA TRP A 523 -3.39 24.01 16.98
C TRP A 523 -3.30 23.56 18.43
N PHE A 524 -3.98 24.24 19.36
CA PHE A 524 -4.05 23.79 20.76
C PHE A 524 -4.69 22.39 20.86
N LEU A 525 -5.81 22.19 20.15
CA LEU A 525 -6.51 20.92 20.06
C LEU A 525 -5.63 19.83 19.40
N LEU A 526 -5.03 20.11 18.25
CA LEU A 526 -4.16 19.16 17.53
C LEU A 526 -2.86 18.84 18.29
N ALA A 527 -2.36 19.76 19.12
CA ALA A 527 -1.24 19.48 20.01
C ALA A 527 -1.64 18.46 21.09
N ALA A 528 -2.82 18.61 21.72
CA ALA A 528 -3.34 17.65 22.70
C ALA A 528 -3.51 16.24 22.10
N ASP A 529 -4.13 16.13 20.91
CA ASP A 529 -4.22 14.90 20.12
C ASP A 529 -2.84 14.26 19.88
N SER A 530 -1.87 15.07 19.47
CA SER A 530 -0.54 14.58 19.12
C SER A 530 0.31 14.17 20.33
N VAL A 531 0.20 14.85 21.49
CA VAL A 531 0.78 14.37 22.76
C VAL A 531 0.25 12.97 23.08
N ALA A 532 -1.06 12.77 22.98
CA ALA A 532 -1.68 11.49 23.28
C ALA A 532 -1.26 10.37 22.32
N ASP A 533 -1.20 10.65 21.01
CA ASP A 533 -0.68 9.67 20.03
C ASP A 533 0.79 9.33 20.29
N GLY A 534 1.62 10.32 20.67
CA GLY A 534 2.99 10.10 21.11
C GLY A 534 3.13 9.31 22.42
N MET A 535 2.14 9.38 23.31
CA MET A 535 2.12 8.54 24.52
C MET A 535 1.88 7.06 24.20
N VAL A 536 1.08 6.76 23.17
CA VAL A 536 0.69 5.38 22.84
C VAL A 536 0.87 5.04 21.35
N PRO A 537 2.10 5.11 20.78
CA PRO A 537 2.41 4.54 19.48
C PRO A 537 2.26 3.01 19.47
N TYR A 538 2.15 2.41 18.28
CA TYR A 538 1.98 0.96 18.11
C TYR A 538 3.11 0.15 18.77
N THR A 539 4.35 0.68 18.78
CA THR A 539 5.48 0.01 19.46
C THR A 539 5.24 -0.13 20.97
N TYR A 540 4.55 0.81 21.63
CA TYR A 540 4.16 0.71 23.04
C TYR A 540 2.89 -0.11 23.27
N CYS A 541 1.94 -0.13 22.31
CA CYS A 541 0.85 -1.10 22.35
C CYS A 541 1.41 -2.53 22.37
N ASN A 542 2.36 -2.83 21.49
CA ASN A 542 3.02 -4.14 21.43
C ASN A 542 3.84 -4.44 22.70
N TYR A 543 4.60 -3.47 23.21
CA TYR A 543 5.35 -3.63 24.45
C TYR A 543 4.45 -3.93 25.66
N PHE A 544 3.30 -3.25 25.77
CA PHE A 544 2.31 -3.49 26.82
C PHE A 544 1.67 -4.88 26.72
N LEU A 545 1.34 -5.33 25.50
CA LEU A 545 0.80 -6.67 25.27
C LEU A 545 1.83 -7.75 25.64
N ASP A 546 3.09 -7.53 25.29
CA ASP A 546 4.20 -8.41 25.61
C ASP A 546 4.42 -8.53 27.13
N GLN A 547 4.53 -7.40 27.85
CA GLN A 547 4.66 -7.41 29.31
C GLN A 547 3.44 -8.04 30.03
N LYS A 548 2.22 -7.82 29.52
CA LYS A 548 0.97 -8.16 30.25
C LYS A 548 0.45 -9.57 29.97
N SER A 549 0.74 -10.14 28.81
CA SER A 549 0.16 -11.42 28.37
C SER A 549 1.14 -12.36 27.69
N HIS A 550 2.39 -11.94 27.49
CA HIS A 550 3.46 -12.71 26.83
C HIS A 550 3.01 -13.52 25.59
N PRO A 551 2.27 -12.92 24.63
CA PRO A 551 1.98 -13.58 23.36
C PRO A 551 3.27 -13.90 22.60
N SER A 552 3.20 -14.86 21.67
CA SER A 552 4.31 -15.12 20.76
C SER A 552 4.64 -13.88 19.93
N LYS A 553 5.90 -13.75 19.50
CA LYS A 553 6.34 -12.61 18.68
C LYS A 553 5.68 -12.67 17.30
N SER A 554 5.35 -13.86 16.81
CA SER A 554 4.47 -14.07 15.66
C SER A 554 3.08 -13.45 15.85
N THR A 555 2.40 -13.69 16.98
CA THR A 555 1.07 -13.11 17.27
C THR A 555 1.11 -11.59 17.41
N LEU A 556 2.18 -11.00 17.97
CA LEU A 556 2.36 -9.54 17.92
C LEU A 556 2.51 -9.04 16.48
N GLY A 557 3.20 -9.81 15.63
CA GLY A 557 3.25 -9.65 14.17
C GLY A 557 1.85 -9.58 13.56
N ASP A 558 1.06 -10.65 13.70
CA ASP A 558 -0.29 -10.77 13.15
C ASP A 558 -1.19 -9.60 13.63
N ILE A 559 -1.19 -9.26 14.92
CA ILE A 559 -1.99 -8.16 15.52
C ILE A 559 -1.62 -6.81 14.89
N THR A 560 -0.33 -6.53 14.74
CA THR A 560 0.15 -5.25 14.19
C THR A 560 -0.10 -5.18 12.69
N SER A 561 0.09 -6.29 11.99
CA SER A 561 -0.17 -6.48 10.57
C SER A 561 -1.63 -6.20 10.22
N ILE A 562 -2.57 -6.82 10.94
CA ILE A 562 -4.02 -6.59 10.79
C ILE A 562 -4.39 -5.14 11.14
N SER A 563 -3.76 -4.55 12.16
CA SER A 563 -3.99 -3.14 12.54
C SER A 563 -3.65 -2.18 11.38
N TYR A 564 -2.50 -2.36 10.72
CA TYR A 564 -2.14 -1.55 9.55
C TYR A 564 -3.02 -1.82 8.33
N LEU A 565 -3.47 -3.06 8.12
CA LEU A 565 -4.41 -3.38 7.05
C LEU A 565 -5.76 -2.67 7.23
N LEU A 566 -6.31 -2.69 8.45
CA LEU A 566 -7.52 -1.96 8.80
C LEU A 566 -7.34 -0.44 8.64
N ALA A 567 -6.20 0.10 9.06
CA ALA A 567 -5.85 1.51 8.87
C ALA A 567 -5.84 1.92 7.38
N ALA A 568 -5.25 1.08 6.51
CA ALA A 568 -5.20 1.31 5.07
C ALA A 568 -6.59 1.28 4.44
N MET A 569 -7.42 0.29 4.79
CA MET A 569 -8.79 0.20 4.29
C MET A 569 -9.62 1.43 4.68
N SER A 570 -9.54 1.85 5.94
CA SER A 570 -10.35 2.96 6.45
C SER A 570 -9.93 4.33 5.92
N SER A 571 -8.64 4.55 5.63
CA SER A 571 -8.19 5.82 5.03
C SER A 571 -8.79 6.06 3.65
N VAL A 572 -8.99 5.00 2.85
CA VAL A 572 -9.67 5.05 1.54
C VAL A 572 -11.14 5.46 1.69
N PHE A 573 -11.85 4.95 2.71
CA PHE A 573 -13.26 5.29 2.94
C PHE A 573 -13.49 6.68 3.55
N ALA A 574 -12.48 7.27 4.21
CA ALA A 574 -12.58 8.55 4.91
C ALA A 574 -13.15 9.69 4.06
N GLY A 575 -12.66 9.85 2.82
CA GLY A 575 -13.12 10.90 1.90
C GLY A 575 -14.55 10.68 1.37
N THR A 576 -15.05 9.45 1.36
CA THR A 576 -16.44 9.17 0.98
C THR A 576 -17.40 9.36 2.16
N LEU A 577 -16.96 9.05 3.38
CA LEU A 577 -17.73 9.33 4.59
C LEU A 577 -17.87 10.84 4.83
N SER A 578 -16.78 11.60 4.67
CA SER A 578 -16.78 13.07 4.86
C SER A 578 -17.71 13.82 3.91
N ARG A 579 -17.90 13.33 2.67
CA ARG A 579 -18.90 13.85 1.73
C ARG A 579 -20.36 13.57 2.14
N ARG A 580 -20.62 12.56 2.97
CA ARG A 580 -21.98 12.20 3.41
C ARG A 580 -22.42 12.88 4.70
N ILE A 581 -21.54 12.94 5.70
CA ILE A 581 -21.90 13.45 7.05
C ILE A 581 -21.21 14.78 7.40
N GLY A 582 -20.32 15.28 6.55
CA GLY A 582 -19.57 16.52 6.74
C GLY A 582 -18.20 16.30 7.39
N LEU A 583 -17.24 17.17 7.06
CA LEU A 583 -15.82 17.04 7.47
C LEU A 583 -15.67 16.83 8.98
N ILE A 584 -16.21 17.74 9.79
CA ILE A 584 -16.06 17.74 11.26
C ILE A 584 -16.74 16.53 11.91
N ASN A 585 -17.93 16.17 11.45
CA ASN A 585 -18.64 15.00 11.94
C ASN A 585 -17.89 13.71 11.63
N THR A 586 -17.26 13.59 10.46
CA THR A 586 -16.39 12.45 10.15
C THR A 586 -15.16 12.41 11.05
N MET A 587 -14.48 13.55 11.28
CA MET A 587 -13.36 13.61 12.22
C MET A 587 -13.81 13.09 13.60
N VAL A 588 -14.81 13.74 14.21
CA VAL A 588 -15.25 13.44 15.59
C VAL A 588 -15.86 12.04 15.74
N PHE A 589 -16.81 11.62 14.88
CA PHE A 589 -17.50 10.35 15.06
C PHE A 589 -16.63 9.11 14.75
N THR A 590 -15.53 9.26 14.01
CA THR A 590 -14.54 8.19 13.84
C THR A 590 -13.52 8.22 14.98
N HIS A 591 -13.07 9.39 15.41
CA HIS A 591 -12.12 9.49 16.52
C HIS A 591 -12.70 9.07 17.87
N VAL A 592 -13.92 9.48 18.25
CA VAL A 592 -14.46 9.21 19.61
C VAL A 592 -14.44 7.71 19.98
N PRO A 593 -14.88 6.76 19.13
CA PRO A 593 -14.76 5.33 19.43
C PRO A 593 -13.30 4.84 19.47
N SER A 594 -12.40 5.39 18.65
CA SER A 594 -10.96 5.11 18.69
C SER A 594 -10.32 5.58 20.01
N SER A 595 -10.61 6.81 20.43
CA SER A 595 -10.14 7.44 21.66
C SER A 595 -10.68 6.72 22.90
N ALA A 596 -11.94 6.28 22.87
CA ALA A 596 -12.51 5.40 23.90
C ALA A 596 -11.82 4.02 23.93
N ALA A 597 -11.48 3.44 22.77
CA ALA A 597 -10.77 2.17 22.71
C ALA A 597 -9.36 2.27 23.31
N VAL A 598 -8.63 3.37 23.05
CA VAL A 598 -7.35 3.69 23.71
C VAL A 598 -7.51 3.80 25.22
N LEU A 599 -8.53 4.52 25.71
CA LEU A 599 -8.79 4.72 27.14
C LEU A 599 -8.95 3.37 27.88
N LEU A 600 -9.69 2.45 27.27
CA LEU A 600 -10.01 1.13 27.82
C LEU A 600 -8.88 0.11 27.67
N PHE A 601 -7.98 0.27 26.69
CA PHE A 601 -6.92 -0.70 26.35
C PHE A 601 -6.01 -1.06 27.54
N GLY A 602 -5.66 -0.08 28.38
CA GLY A 602 -4.85 -0.31 29.59
C GLY A 602 -5.59 -1.15 30.65
N LEU A 603 -6.91 -0.98 30.75
CA LEU A 603 -7.74 -1.53 31.82
C LEU A 603 -8.11 -3.00 31.62
N SER A 604 -8.22 -3.47 30.38
CA SER A 604 -8.61 -4.84 30.07
C SER A 604 -7.52 -5.88 30.40
N SER A 605 -7.90 -6.91 31.16
CA SER A 605 -6.99 -8.00 31.61
C SER A 605 -6.90 -9.19 30.64
N ARG A 606 -7.67 -9.19 29.55
CA ARG A 606 -7.75 -10.29 28.57
C ARG A 606 -7.14 -9.85 27.24
N LEU A 607 -6.19 -10.62 26.73
CA LEU A 607 -5.49 -10.34 25.46
C LEU A 607 -6.46 -10.04 24.30
N TRP A 608 -7.48 -10.88 24.09
CA TRP A 608 -8.45 -10.70 23.01
C TRP A 608 -9.25 -9.39 23.10
N VAL A 609 -9.48 -8.85 24.31
CA VAL A 609 -10.15 -7.56 24.48
C VAL A 609 -9.21 -6.44 24.01
N ASN A 610 -7.93 -6.51 24.41
CA ASN A 610 -6.93 -5.53 23.95
C ASN A 610 -6.78 -5.55 22.42
N VAL A 611 -6.79 -6.74 21.80
CA VAL A 611 -6.73 -6.90 20.34
C VAL A 611 -7.93 -6.24 19.65
N ILE A 612 -9.16 -6.48 20.13
CA ILE A 612 -10.37 -5.82 19.59
C ILE A 612 -10.28 -4.30 19.74
N LEU A 613 -9.86 -3.80 20.91
CA LEU A 613 -9.70 -2.36 21.14
C LEU A 613 -8.62 -1.75 20.22
N LEU A 614 -7.53 -2.46 19.96
CA LEU A 614 -6.48 -2.02 19.03
C LEU A 614 -6.97 -2.00 17.57
N PHE A 615 -7.77 -2.98 17.15
CA PHE A 615 -8.39 -3.00 15.83
C PHE A 615 -9.41 -1.87 15.65
N ILE A 616 -10.24 -1.59 16.67
CA ILE A 616 -11.15 -0.44 16.67
C ILE A 616 -10.35 0.87 16.54
N ARG A 617 -9.27 1.02 17.31
CA ARG A 617 -8.37 2.18 17.18
C ARG A 617 -7.81 2.27 15.76
N ALA A 618 -7.17 1.23 15.26
CA ALA A 618 -6.44 1.27 14.00
C ALA A 618 -7.36 1.55 12.80
N GLY A 619 -8.53 0.91 12.78
CA GLY A 619 -9.56 1.08 11.75
C GLY A 619 -10.34 2.39 11.81
N LEU A 620 -10.23 3.20 12.88
CA LEU A 620 -10.96 4.47 12.98
C LEU A 620 -10.05 5.70 13.11
N ASN A 621 -8.90 5.59 13.77
CA ASN A 621 -7.94 6.69 13.96
C ASN A 621 -7.50 7.33 12.63
N ASN A 622 -7.25 6.51 11.61
CA ASN A 622 -6.71 6.98 10.34
C ASN A 622 -7.77 7.64 9.43
N MET A 623 -9.05 7.68 9.85
CA MET A 623 -10.12 8.34 9.08
C MET A 623 -10.13 9.86 9.22
N ASP A 624 -9.38 10.44 10.18
CA ASP A 624 -9.30 11.89 10.40
C ASP A 624 -8.39 12.60 9.36
N GLN A 625 -7.34 11.93 8.86
CA GLN A 625 -6.27 12.55 8.06
C GLN A 625 -6.76 13.37 6.85
N ALA A 626 -7.59 12.79 5.97
CA ALA A 626 -8.09 13.47 4.79
C ALA A 626 -9.17 14.54 5.12
N PRO A 627 -10.18 14.28 5.98
CA PRO A 627 -11.11 15.30 6.44
C PRO A 627 -10.44 16.50 7.13
N ARG A 628 -9.39 16.28 7.93
CA ARG A 628 -8.61 17.33 8.61
C ARG A 628 -7.89 18.25 7.63
N ALA A 629 -7.22 17.67 6.62
CA ALA A 629 -6.57 18.43 5.57
C ALA A 629 -7.58 19.27 4.76
N ALA A 630 -8.73 18.67 4.40
CA ALA A 630 -9.82 19.36 3.71
C ALA A 630 -10.44 20.48 4.57
N PHE A 631 -10.59 20.27 5.89
CA PHE A 631 -11.11 21.26 6.82
C PHE A 631 -10.19 22.47 6.94
N ILE A 632 -8.88 22.25 7.10
CA ILE A 632 -7.88 23.35 7.12
C ILE A 632 -7.94 24.11 5.79
N ALA A 633 -7.99 23.42 4.65
CA ALA A 633 -8.12 24.07 3.34
C ALA A 633 -9.42 24.90 3.20
N ALA A 634 -10.56 24.43 3.71
CA ALA A 634 -11.84 25.12 3.62
C ALA A 634 -11.97 26.37 4.53
N VAL A 635 -11.05 26.55 5.49
CA VAL A 635 -11.07 27.60 6.52
C VAL A 635 -9.89 28.58 6.39
N VAL A 636 -8.82 28.16 5.71
CA VAL A 636 -7.61 28.97 5.45
C VAL A 636 -7.64 29.49 4.01
N LYS A 637 -7.32 30.78 3.83
CA LYS A 637 -7.24 31.42 2.52
C LYS A 637 -6.19 30.74 1.63
N PRO A 638 -6.38 30.65 0.30
CA PRO A 638 -5.49 29.90 -0.60
C PRO A 638 -4.00 30.24 -0.46
N GLU A 639 -3.69 31.51 -0.26
CA GLU A 639 -2.33 32.08 -0.17
C GLU A 639 -1.65 31.68 1.15
N GLU A 640 -2.45 31.48 2.21
CA GLU A 640 -1.98 31.15 3.56
C GLU A 640 -1.90 29.62 3.80
N ARG A 641 -2.57 28.80 2.98
CA ARG A 641 -2.74 27.33 3.16
C ARG A 641 -1.40 26.61 3.39
N THR A 642 -0.39 26.85 2.55
CA THR A 642 0.91 26.15 2.62
C THR A 642 1.64 26.45 3.94
N ALA A 643 1.68 27.72 4.36
CA ALA A 643 2.31 28.13 5.62
C ALA A 643 1.56 27.54 6.82
N VAL A 644 0.23 27.58 6.82
CA VAL A 644 -0.59 27.03 7.91
C VAL A 644 -0.44 25.50 8.01
N MET A 645 -0.41 24.76 6.89
CA MET A 645 -0.19 23.31 6.90
C MET A 645 1.21 22.96 7.43
N GLY A 646 2.25 23.72 7.05
CA GLY A 646 3.60 23.58 7.58
C GLY A 646 3.65 23.75 9.11
N ILE A 647 3.15 24.88 9.63
CA ILE A 647 3.09 25.15 11.08
C ILE A 647 2.30 24.07 11.82
N THR A 648 1.16 23.64 11.26
CA THR A 648 0.33 22.58 11.84
C THR A 648 1.11 21.28 12.00
N SER A 649 1.88 20.89 10.97
CA SER A 649 2.72 19.68 11.03
C SER A 649 3.81 19.82 12.10
N THR A 650 4.55 20.94 12.12
CA THR A 650 5.60 21.19 13.12
C THR A 650 5.06 21.16 14.56
N ILE A 651 3.94 21.82 14.83
CA ILE A 651 3.31 21.83 16.16
C ILE A 651 2.93 20.41 16.59
N ARG A 652 2.35 19.61 15.68
CA ARG A 652 1.97 18.22 15.98
C ARG A 652 3.17 17.35 16.32
N THR A 653 4.26 17.43 15.55
CA THR A 653 5.47 16.63 15.83
C THR A 653 6.16 17.07 17.13
N MET A 654 6.25 18.37 17.39
CA MET A 654 6.76 18.92 18.66
C MET A 654 5.89 18.57 19.88
N ALA A 655 4.58 18.37 19.69
CA ALA A 655 3.70 17.88 20.74
C ALA A 655 3.88 16.37 20.97
N ALA A 656 3.95 15.58 19.89
CA ALA A 656 4.13 14.14 19.95
C ALA A 656 5.42 13.70 20.65
N MET A 657 6.53 14.43 20.49
CA MET A 657 7.81 14.07 21.13
C MET A 657 7.75 13.99 22.65
N ILE A 658 6.81 14.68 23.31
CA ILE A 658 6.68 14.69 24.78
C ILE A 658 6.08 13.36 25.28
N GLY A 659 5.19 12.75 24.49
CA GLY A 659 4.41 11.58 24.88
C GLY A 659 5.24 10.36 25.33
N PRO A 660 6.27 9.92 24.58
CA PRO A 660 7.00 8.71 24.93
C PRO A 660 7.70 8.77 26.29
N SER A 661 8.28 9.92 26.67
CA SER A 661 8.88 10.10 27.99
C SER A 661 7.86 10.01 29.13
N ILE A 662 6.64 10.55 28.94
CA ILE A 662 5.55 10.39 29.92
C ILE A 662 5.22 8.91 30.09
N THR A 663 5.07 8.17 28.99
CA THR A 663 4.76 6.74 29.01
C THR A 663 5.88 5.91 29.63
N GLY A 664 7.15 6.16 29.29
CA GLY A 664 8.29 5.46 29.89
C GLY A 664 8.41 5.71 31.40
N LEU A 665 8.11 6.92 31.88
CA LEU A 665 8.05 7.22 33.31
C LEU A 665 6.89 6.49 34.00
N LEU A 666 5.69 6.48 33.41
CA LEU A 666 4.52 5.76 33.95
C LEU A 666 4.72 4.24 33.96
N ALA A 667 5.37 3.70 32.93
CA ALA A 667 5.72 2.28 32.85
C ALA A 667 6.72 1.88 33.94
N SER A 668 7.78 2.68 34.16
CA SER A 668 8.77 2.44 35.22
C SER A 668 8.25 2.48 36.66
N GLY A 669 7.00 2.88 36.87
CA GLY A 669 6.35 2.94 38.19
C GLY A 669 5.19 1.95 38.36
N ASP A 670 5.22 0.80 37.67
CA ASP A 670 4.17 -0.24 37.62
C ASP A 670 2.78 0.28 37.14
N ARG A 671 2.74 1.44 36.48
CA ARG A 671 1.51 2.15 36.08
C ARG A 671 1.40 2.33 34.57
N PHE A 672 1.99 1.42 33.78
CA PHE A 672 1.96 1.50 32.32
C PHE A 672 0.52 1.60 31.76
N TRP A 673 -0.45 0.90 32.37
CA TRP A 673 -1.87 0.99 31.98
C TRP A 673 -2.43 2.43 32.04
N LEU A 674 -1.91 3.27 32.94
CA LEU A 674 -2.38 4.65 33.14
C LEU A 674 -2.01 5.54 31.95
N ALA A 675 -0.93 5.23 31.21
CA ALA A 675 -0.56 5.96 30.00
C ALA A 675 -1.67 5.87 28.93
N PHE A 676 -2.26 4.68 28.76
CA PHE A 676 -3.38 4.46 27.84
C PHE A 676 -4.66 5.20 28.28
N THR A 677 -4.99 5.14 29.57
CA THR A 677 -6.17 5.85 30.11
C THR A 677 -6.01 7.37 30.01
N VAL A 678 -4.84 7.93 30.30
CA VAL A 678 -4.55 9.37 30.16
C VAL A 678 -4.57 9.80 28.69
N ALA A 679 -3.93 9.04 27.79
CA ALA A 679 -3.93 9.35 26.36
C ALA A 679 -5.34 9.31 25.76
N GLY A 680 -6.13 8.28 26.08
CA GLY A 680 -7.52 8.16 25.62
C GLY A 680 -8.41 9.28 26.16
N ALA A 681 -8.24 9.69 27.41
CA ALA A 681 -8.95 10.82 28.00
C ALA A 681 -8.56 12.16 27.33
N LEU A 682 -7.28 12.36 27.03
CA LEU A 682 -6.77 13.56 26.34
C LEU A 682 -7.31 13.64 24.90
N ARG A 683 -7.38 12.51 24.19
CA ARG A 683 -7.99 12.44 22.85
C ARG A 683 -9.50 12.69 22.89
N LEU A 684 -10.24 12.11 23.83
CA LEU A 684 -11.67 12.41 23.98
C LEU A 684 -11.91 13.91 24.27
N ALA A 685 -11.07 14.53 25.10
CA ALA A 685 -11.12 15.98 25.33
C ALA A 685 -10.84 16.80 24.05
N TYR A 686 -9.90 16.36 23.21
CA TYR A 686 -9.69 16.90 21.87
C TYR A 686 -10.95 16.74 21.00
N ASP A 687 -11.52 15.54 20.91
CA ASP A 687 -12.66 15.22 20.04
C ASP A 687 -13.91 16.05 20.39
N PHE A 688 -14.26 16.14 21.68
CA PHE A 688 -15.36 16.99 22.16
C PHE A 688 -15.04 18.49 22.06
N GLY A 689 -13.78 18.88 22.21
CA GLY A 689 -13.31 20.25 21.98
C GLY A 689 -13.49 20.68 20.52
N LEU A 690 -13.08 19.83 19.58
CA LEU A 690 -13.23 20.04 18.15
C LEU A 690 -14.71 20.15 17.75
N TYR A 691 -15.56 19.23 18.26
CA TYR A 691 -16.99 19.27 18.02
C TYR A 691 -17.62 20.57 18.53
N SER A 692 -17.42 20.90 19.82
CA SER A 692 -18.05 22.06 20.46
C SER A 692 -17.58 23.41 19.88
N MET A 693 -16.32 23.52 19.45
CA MET A 693 -15.79 24.76 18.88
C MET A 693 -16.11 24.98 17.41
N PHE A 694 -16.30 23.90 16.62
CA PHE A 694 -16.33 24.02 15.15
C PHE A 694 -17.59 23.46 14.46
N VAL A 695 -18.45 22.65 15.10
CA VAL A 695 -19.62 22.01 14.44
C VAL A 695 -20.55 23.00 13.72
N ASN A 696 -20.68 24.24 14.22
CA ASN A 696 -21.53 25.28 13.65
C ASN A 696 -20.79 26.28 12.75
N MET A 697 -19.53 26.03 12.39
CA MET A 697 -18.72 26.96 11.60
C MET A 697 -19.04 26.85 10.10
N LYS A 698 -19.26 28.00 9.44
CA LYS A 698 -19.48 28.05 7.99
C LYS A 698 -18.19 27.75 7.23
N LEU A 699 -18.16 26.60 6.58
CA LEU A 699 -17.09 26.21 5.64
C LEU A 699 -17.19 27.03 4.34
N HIS A 700 -16.09 27.16 3.60
CA HIS A 700 -16.01 27.87 2.31
C HIS A 700 -16.30 29.38 2.37
N THR A 701 -16.09 30.04 3.51
CA THR A 701 -16.28 31.49 3.70
C THR A 701 -15.41 32.37 2.74
N HIS A 702 -14.45 31.77 2.04
CA HIS A 702 -13.52 32.46 1.13
C HIS A 702 -13.55 31.92 -0.33
N GLU A 703 -14.41 30.95 -0.66
CA GLU A 703 -14.53 30.45 -2.04
C GLU A 703 -15.72 31.11 -2.75
N GLN A 704 -15.48 31.65 -3.96
CA GLN A 704 -16.51 32.26 -4.79
C GLN A 704 -17.38 31.16 -5.44
N THR A 705 -18.48 30.79 -4.80
CA THR A 705 -19.52 29.93 -5.39
C THR A 705 -20.15 30.63 -6.60
N PRO A 706 -20.49 29.94 -7.72
CA PRO A 706 -21.10 30.56 -8.90
C PRO A 706 -22.41 31.34 -8.59
N ALA A 707 -23.18 30.93 -7.57
CA ALA A 707 -24.36 31.68 -7.11
C ALA A 707 -24.03 33.10 -6.58
N ASN A 708 -22.82 33.32 -6.05
CA ASN A 708 -22.36 34.67 -5.67
C ASN A 708 -21.86 35.47 -6.87
N ALA A 709 -21.46 34.80 -7.98
CA ALA A 709 -21.09 35.50 -9.21
C ALA A 709 -22.32 36.13 -9.86
N GLU A 710 -23.45 35.42 -9.94
CA GLU A 710 -24.72 35.97 -10.43
C GLU A 710 -25.18 37.19 -9.61
N VAL A 711 -25.17 37.11 -8.28
CA VAL A 711 -25.50 38.25 -7.39
C VAL A 711 -24.50 39.42 -7.54
N THR A 712 -23.23 39.15 -7.84
CA THR A 712 -22.22 40.21 -8.06
C THR A 712 -22.37 40.86 -9.44
N VAL A 713 -22.84 40.11 -10.45
CA VAL A 713 -23.16 40.62 -11.79
C VAL A 713 -24.46 41.43 -11.76
N GLU A 714 -25.54 40.90 -11.16
CA GLU A 714 -26.80 41.66 -10.98
C GLU A 714 -26.57 42.97 -10.23
N ARG A 715 -25.72 42.96 -9.18
CA ARG A 715 -25.39 44.16 -8.41
C ARG A 715 -24.48 45.15 -9.16
N ARG A 716 -23.70 44.71 -10.14
CA ARG A 716 -22.96 45.61 -11.05
C ARG A 716 -23.88 46.23 -12.08
N VAL A 717 -24.73 45.42 -12.71
CA VAL A 717 -25.72 45.91 -13.68
C VAL A 717 -26.69 46.91 -13.02
N SER A 718 -27.16 46.65 -11.81
CA SER A 718 -28.02 47.58 -11.08
C SER A 718 -27.34 48.91 -10.70
N MET A 719 -26.01 48.95 -10.60
CA MET A 719 -25.26 50.19 -10.33
C MET A 719 -24.98 50.96 -11.62
N GLU A 720 -24.68 50.28 -12.72
CA GLU A 720 -24.52 50.92 -14.04
C GLU A 720 -25.85 51.50 -14.58
N ASP A 721 -26.99 50.85 -14.29
CA ASP A 721 -28.31 51.38 -14.64
C ASP A 721 -28.72 52.62 -13.80
N GLU A 722 -28.33 52.69 -12.51
CA GLU A 722 -28.61 53.86 -11.66
C GLU A 722 -27.74 55.10 -12.00
N GLU A 723 -26.49 54.93 -12.46
CA GLU A 723 -25.63 56.05 -12.86
C GLU A 723 -25.97 56.66 -14.23
N SER A 724 -26.69 55.94 -15.10
CA SER A 724 -27.10 56.44 -16.42
C SER A 724 -28.35 57.34 -16.42
N GLY A 725 -29.09 57.40 -15.31
CA GLY A 725 -30.47 57.91 -15.25
C GLY A 725 -30.67 59.41 -15.03
N GLY A 726 -29.61 60.23 -14.93
CA GLY A 726 -29.73 61.58 -14.36
C GLY A 726 -28.88 62.70 -14.96
N SER A 727 -29.27 63.26 -16.12
CA SER A 727 -29.28 64.72 -16.38
C SER A 727 -29.66 65.08 -17.83
N ILE A 728 -30.95 65.27 -18.12
CA ILE A 728 -31.41 66.16 -19.20
C ILE A 728 -32.63 66.96 -18.72
N ALA A 729 -32.43 68.20 -18.26
CA ALA A 729 -33.48 69.21 -18.16
C ALA A 729 -32.89 70.63 -18.11
N HIS A 730 -33.23 71.45 -19.12
CA HIS A 730 -33.27 72.92 -19.15
C HIS A 730 -32.23 73.75 -18.36
N VAL A 731 -31.41 74.54 -19.07
CA VAL A 731 -31.78 75.89 -19.58
C VAL A 731 -30.99 76.16 -20.87
#